data_AF-A0A136J4X4-F1
#
_entry.id   AF-A0A136J4X4-F1
#
_cell.length_a   1.000
_cell.length_b   1.000
_cell.length_c   1.000
_cell.angle_alpha   90.00
_cell.angle_beta   90.00
_cell.angle_gamma   90.00
#
_symmetry.space_group_name_H-M   'P 1'
#
loop_
_entity.id
_entity.type
_entity.pdbx_description
1 polymer ?
#
loop_
_entity_poly.entity_id
_entity_poly.type
_entity_poly.pdbx_seq_one_letter_code
_entity_poly.pdbx_strand_id
1 'polypeptide(L)'
;MRHLREDPPALIYEILDTLRASVILDKKLPKDTKVRLLNAQSLIRIASLYGYSQKASQDDPERPTVEETAHRFLLAACTDSSGGVVRSQHGYYPEGVDPDALPPPAEFDESVEQGLDTISWMSSFENDVPVRNSLLAEFIQTLRPWSSTKQSELLVAILKNVPELIAHYFLHKKAFSFEPKLSATWIGYAALLYNVMELPVPNFFGRQKGYARAPPPVYILLGNVLPAPLTLKAITRCLSNKSNLISFYAVRILVLVLQRLSNILDLFAEASATAGPLWKQASRRLIDDVQQRIPDVKDIIALYRGLGENDLLQKEAASRLILLYYETIPQLALKAKFDVSPILSVAIDRVESKVDEGGDAALALMELEHLCTIAKYSPGMRWFGKAAGKALSPFATLLKLYVESTTELADARLKDVLDFVANENQLVESTSRSPGLEALVLALKEIKSVDAAIWSYLDNCFERCARSPIKYLEKVEEQLEMAGIASEETAASPIMVTIGEQLPFLIASSPDKDIAKMLVKLLSAYLGHSASLGVSGSFLEATKESWATALGDAKMSKKLTIPAKQTPAAVSEPTSTDARSSSTNGLIRSSTTPKLSLTSDDLVEILTVPIPTIKDNALLKWSTKAPEELVEEGHAVSVIWLLASEHISIRKEALVTLAKMAAKIRDSAYEENEQMWLLLMELIESSREAVNNTDPDTPAIPSVILAFAARAIDVLKNPLHALYEKVNLFLTSGPTWQLDRIPLLPSIVHEGPGEDGAFYTEVSWLLSFLVDGLRDERDLALYHRRKVFERVLALACNPYMGNNLRTSVLRLIYRATGIRGGSDTMVTRFGVASWLRTQKASAAALADAELYQAVIRRVWETCDQARIGEWSAGGVERLAMGDQSADILSAMADGADAEDGKKATKTKKDKSKKDKKEKNDKKKRTAD
;
A
#
# COMPACT_ATOMS: atom_id res chain seq x y z
N MET A 1 57.18 -10.13 1.89
CA MET A 1 56.24 -11.12 2.48
C MET A 1 55.86 -12.19 1.45
N ARG A 2 56.65 -13.24 1.18
CA ARG A 2 56.25 -14.32 0.22
C ARG A 2 55.86 -15.64 0.93
N HIS A 3 56.46 -15.93 2.08
CA HIS A 3 56.27 -17.15 2.88
C HIS A 3 55.86 -16.85 4.32
N LEU A 4 54.98 -15.87 4.54
CA LEU A 4 54.65 -15.34 5.88
C LEU A 4 54.13 -16.42 6.86
N ARG A 5 53.54 -17.50 6.35
CA ARG A 5 53.04 -18.62 7.17
C ARG A 5 54.16 -19.55 7.68
N GLU A 6 55.33 -19.53 7.04
CA GLU A 6 56.50 -20.33 7.42
C GLU A 6 57.37 -19.61 8.45
N ASP A 7 57.22 -18.29 8.58
CA ASP A 7 57.98 -17.44 9.49
C ASP A 7 57.65 -17.72 10.97
N PRO A 8 58.60 -17.54 11.90
CA PRO A 8 58.38 -17.74 13.33
C PRO A 8 57.43 -16.67 13.92
N PRO A 9 56.69 -16.98 14.99
CA PRO A 9 55.68 -16.07 15.56
C PRO A 9 56.22 -14.69 15.94
N ALA A 10 57.42 -14.62 16.52
CA ALA A 10 58.06 -13.37 16.93
C ALA A 10 58.28 -12.41 15.75
N LEU A 11 58.74 -12.93 14.61
CA LEU A 11 58.97 -12.15 13.40
C LEU A 11 57.63 -11.68 12.79
N ILE A 12 56.61 -12.54 12.80
CA ILE A 12 55.28 -12.15 12.30
C ILE A 12 54.70 -11.00 13.12
N TYR A 13 54.81 -11.06 14.45
CA TYR A 13 54.35 -9.97 15.30
C TYR A 13 55.11 -8.67 15.00
N GLU A 14 56.44 -8.73 14.89
CA GLU A 14 57.25 -7.55 14.55
C GLU A 14 56.84 -6.94 13.21
N ILE A 15 56.60 -7.77 12.18
CA ILE A 15 56.14 -7.32 10.86
C ILE A 15 54.76 -6.65 10.96
N LEU A 16 53.79 -7.27 11.63
CA LEU A 16 52.43 -6.72 11.71
C LEU A 16 52.39 -5.42 12.55
N ASP A 17 53.13 -5.37 13.65
CA ASP A 17 53.21 -4.19 14.52
C ASP A 17 53.92 -3.03 13.80
N THR A 18 55.03 -3.29 13.10
CA THR A 18 55.72 -2.26 12.31
C THR A 18 54.88 -1.75 11.14
N LEU A 19 54.21 -2.63 10.39
CA LEU A 19 53.30 -2.22 9.32
C LEU A 19 52.12 -1.41 9.86
N ARG A 20 51.56 -1.79 11.01
CA ARG A 20 50.47 -1.04 11.64
C ARG A 20 50.92 0.36 12.05
N ALA A 21 52.04 0.47 12.77
CA ALA A 21 52.54 1.75 13.27
C ALA A 21 53.04 2.67 12.15
N SER A 22 53.79 2.12 11.19
CA SER A 22 54.52 2.91 10.20
C SER A 22 53.76 3.13 8.89
N VAL A 23 52.70 2.35 8.62
CA VAL A 23 51.93 2.46 7.37
C VAL A 23 50.50 2.87 7.63
N ILE A 24 49.77 2.11 8.47
CA ILE A 24 48.34 2.37 8.70
C ILE A 24 48.17 3.65 9.52
N LEU A 25 48.83 3.72 10.68
CA LEU A 25 48.71 4.85 11.62
C LEU A 25 49.49 6.10 11.21
N ASP A 26 50.42 5.99 10.26
CA ASP A 26 51.16 7.15 9.76
C ASP A 26 50.25 8.04 8.89
N LYS A 27 49.89 9.21 9.42
CA LYS A 27 49.07 10.21 8.73
C LYS A 27 49.84 10.97 7.64
N LYS A 28 51.17 10.94 7.65
CA LYS A 28 52.02 11.64 6.67
C LYS A 28 52.18 10.86 5.37
N LEU A 29 51.95 9.53 5.39
CA LEU A 29 52.10 8.71 4.19
C LEU A 29 50.90 8.91 3.23
N PRO A 30 51.14 9.24 1.95
CA PRO A 30 50.08 9.33 0.96
C PRO A 30 49.33 8.01 0.80
N LYS A 31 48.01 8.09 0.63
CA LYS A 31 47.13 6.92 0.52
C LYS A 31 47.50 6.00 -0.65
N ASP A 32 47.94 6.57 -1.77
CA ASP A 32 48.40 5.80 -2.92
C ASP A 32 49.64 4.94 -2.61
N THR A 33 50.56 5.46 -1.78
CA THR A 33 51.71 4.70 -1.29
C THR A 33 51.28 3.59 -0.34
N LYS A 34 50.32 3.87 0.56
CA LYS A 34 49.72 2.83 1.43
C LYS A 34 49.10 1.70 0.61
N VAL A 35 48.33 2.03 -0.42
CA VAL A 35 47.67 1.06 -1.33
C VAL A 35 48.69 0.23 -2.12
N ARG A 36 49.79 0.84 -2.58
CA ARG A 36 50.87 0.11 -3.26
C ARG A 36 51.57 -0.89 -2.35
N LEU A 37 51.79 -0.53 -1.09
CA LEU A 37 52.43 -1.40 -0.10
C LEU A 37 51.48 -2.50 0.41
N LEU A 38 50.23 -2.14 0.71
CA LEU A 38 49.16 -3.03 1.17
C LEU A 38 48.22 -3.42 0.02
N ASN A 39 48.81 -3.94 -1.07
CA ASN A 39 48.03 -4.43 -2.21
C ASN A 39 47.23 -5.71 -1.89
N ALA A 40 46.32 -6.10 -2.78
CA ALA A 40 45.47 -7.29 -2.60
C ALA A 40 46.30 -8.53 -2.24
N GLN A 41 47.42 -8.77 -2.94
CA GLN A 41 48.28 -9.92 -2.67
C GLN A 41 48.94 -9.89 -1.28
N SER A 42 49.28 -8.70 -0.77
CA SER A 42 49.82 -8.55 0.59
C SER A 42 48.74 -8.85 1.62
N LEU A 43 47.50 -8.39 1.40
CA LEU A 43 46.36 -8.69 2.26
C LEU A 43 45.99 -10.18 2.24
N ILE A 44 46.02 -10.83 1.07
CA ILE A 44 45.79 -12.29 0.92
C ILE A 44 46.82 -13.06 1.74
N ARG A 45 48.08 -12.65 1.71
CA ARG A 45 49.16 -13.30 2.46
C ARG A 45 49.01 -13.11 3.97
N ILE A 46 48.60 -11.93 4.42
CA ILE A 46 48.30 -11.71 5.84
C ILE A 46 47.06 -12.53 6.26
N ALA A 47 46.03 -12.62 5.42
CA ALA A 47 44.86 -13.46 5.68
C ALA A 47 45.19 -14.96 5.73
N SER A 48 46.28 -15.42 5.08
CA SER A 48 46.72 -16.81 5.22
C SER A 48 47.14 -17.20 6.65
N LEU A 49 47.37 -16.22 7.52
CA LEU A 49 47.68 -16.42 8.94
C LEU A 49 46.46 -16.85 9.78
N TYR A 50 45.24 -16.80 9.25
CA TYR A 50 44.05 -17.35 9.92
C TYR A 50 44.13 -18.86 10.20
N GLY A 51 45.04 -19.58 9.53
CA GLY A 51 45.30 -21.01 9.76
C GLY A 51 46.70 -21.29 10.28
N TYR A 52 47.31 -20.36 11.00
CA TYR A 52 48.68 -20.49 11.49
C TYR A 52 48.78 -21.53 12.62
N SER A 53 49.59 -22.58 12.42
CA SER A 53 49.61 -23.77 13.28
C SER A 53 50.82 -23.88 14.20
N GLN A 54 51.83 -23.01 14.08
CA GLN A 54 53.01 -23.06 14.94
C GLN A 54 52.66 -22.48 16.32
N LYS A 55 52.93 -23.25 17.39
CA LYS A 55 52.71 -22.80 18.77
C LYS A 55 53.73 -21.71 19.09
N ALA A 56 53.27 -20.57 19.59
CA ALA A 56 54.16 -19.54 20.15
C ALA A 56 54.92 -20.12 21.35
N SER A 57 56.22 -19.80 21.48
CA SER A 57 56.93 -20.00 22.75
C SER A 57 56.19 -19.19 23.84
N GLN A 58 55.98 -19.80 25.01
CA GLN A 58 55.22 -19.24 26.14
C GLN A 58 55.99 -18.08 26.83
N ASP A 59 56.43 -17.08 26.08
CA ASP A 59 57.22 -15.98 26.64
C ASP A 59 56.34 -14.80 27.12
N ASP A 60 55.05 -14.75 26.72
CA ASP A 60 54.09 -13.72 27.16
C ASP A 60 52.62 -14.20 27.05
N PRO A 61 51.94 -14.52 28.18
CA PRO A 61 50.55 -14.99 28.17
C PRO A 61 49.51 -13.90 27.87
N GLU A 62 49.88 -12.61 27.91
CA GLU A 62 48.96 -11.50 27.61
C GLU A 62 48.92 -11.14 26.11
N ARG A 63 49.92 -11.58 25.32
CA ARG A 63 49.99 -11.26 23.90
C ARG A 63 48.92 -12.03 23.10
N PRO A 64 48.10 -11.35 22.27
CA PRO A 64 47.13 -12.02 21.40
C PRO A 64 47.81 -12.98 20.43
N THR A 65 47.10 -14.04 20.01
CA THR A 65 47.62 -15.01 19.05
C THR A 65 47.99 -14.36 17.71
N VAL A 66 48.82 -15.03 16.91
CA VAL A 66 49.18 -14.57 15.55
C VAL A 66 47.93 -14.37 14.70
N GLU A 67 46.97 -15.30 14.79
CA GLU A 67 45.67 -15.21 14.12
C GLU A 67 44.91 -13.94 14.54
N GLU A 68 44.83 -13.67 15.85
CA GLU A 68 44.13 -12.50 16.40
C GLU A 68 44.83 -11.19 16.02
N THR A 69 46.16 -11.17 15.99
CA THR A 69 46.94 -9.99 15.59
C THR A 69 46.77 -9.70 14.10
N ALA A 70 46.82 -10.74 13.26
CA ALA A 70 46.53 -10.62 11.83
C ALA A 70 45.09 -10.13 11.58
N HIS A 71 44.12 -10.62 12.35
CA HIS A 71 42.73 -10.17 12.28
C HIS A 71 42.60 -8.67 12.58
N ARG A 72 43.16 -8.21 13.70
CA ARG A 72 43.15 -6.79 14.09
C ARG A 72 43.85 -5.90 13.07
N PHE A 73 44.95 -6.38 12.49
CA PHE A 73 45.65 -5.69 11.42
C PHE A 73 44.75 -5.54 10.18
N LEU A 74 44.14 -6.63 9.72
CA LEU A 74 43.27 -6.62 8.54
C LEU A 74 42.02 -5.77 8.75
N LEU A 75 41.41 -5.78 9.94
CA LEU A 75 40.32 -4.87 10.27
C LEU A 75 40.77 -3.42 10.15
N ALA A 76 41.89 -3.04 10.78
CA ALA A 76 42.41 -1.68 10.70
C ALA A 76 42.77 -1.27 9.26
N ALA A 77 43.38 -2.16 8.48
CA ALA A 77 43.75 -1.89 7.10
C ALA A 77 42.55 -1.72 6.17
N CYS A 78 41.51 -2.56 6.33
CA CYS A 78 40.44 -2.69 5.35
C CYS A 78 39.13 -1.97 5.72
N THR A 79 39.04 -1.33 6.90
CA THR A 79 37.82 -0.62 7.33
C THR A 79 38.00 0.88 7.54
N ASP A 80 39.21 1.33 7.87
CA ASP A 80 39.49 2.75 8.13
C ASP A 80 39.69 3.54 6.83
N SER A 81 38.91 4.61 6.65
CA SER A 81 39.01 5.51 5.50
C SER A 81 40.18 6.50 5.61
N SER A 82 40.67 6.77 6.83
CA SER A 82 41.72 7.73 7.12
C SER A 82 43.12 7.12 7.14
N GLY A 83 43.29 5.97 7.81
CA GLY A 83 44.54 5.24 7.92
C GLY A 83 44.69 4.05 6.96
N GLY A 84 43.58 3.45 6.51
CA GLY A 84 43.55 2.20 5.75
C GLY A 84 43.55 2.34 4.22
N VAL A 85 43.31 1.22 3.53
CA VAL A 85 43.31 1.11 2.06
C VAL A 85 41.97 1.51 1.42
N VAL A 86 40.92 1.73 2.22
CA VAL A 86 39.55 2.06 1.77
C VAL A 86 39.53 3.41 1.06
N ARG A 87 39.16 3.47 -0.22
CA ARG A 87 39.00 4.70 -1.01
C ARG A 87 37.65 5.39 -0.76
N SER A 88 37.58 6.67 -1.13
CA SER A 88 36.31 7.40 -1.13
C SER A 88 35.33 6.76 -2.12
N GLN A 89 34.09 6.57 -1.68
CA GLN A 89 33.03 5.86 -2.42
C GLN A 89 31.77 6.72 -2.52
N HIS A 90 30.77 6.27 -3.31
CA HIS A 90 29.45 6.91 -3.42
C HIS A 90 28.31 5.94 -3.09
N GLY A 91 28.59 4.96 -2.23
CA GLY A 91 27.60 3.96 -1.80
C GLY A 91 27.07 3.15 -2.97
N TYR A 92 25.77 3.25 -3.27
CA TYR A 92 25.14 2.42 -4.29
C TYR A 92 25.28 2.96 -5.72
N TYR A 93 25.94 4.11 -5.90
CA TYR A 93 26.27 4.61 -7.23
C TYR A 93 27.56 3.98 -7.77
N PRO A 94 27.51 3.30 -8.93
CA PRO A 94 28.67 2.61 -9.49
C PRO A 94 29.73 3.59 -10.01
N GLU A 95 30.97 3.11 -10.17
CA GLU A 95 32.05 3.90 -10.73
C GLU A 95 31.78 4.25 -12.22
N GLY A 96 32.07 5.49 -12.61
CA GLY A 96 31.89 5.97 -13.99
C GLY A 96 30.52 6.59 -14.28
N VAL A 97 29.58 6.57 -13.32
CA VAL A 97 28.27 7.21 -13.45
C VAL A 97 28.25 8.56 -12.72
N ASP A 98 27.73 9.58 -13.40
CA ASP A 98 27.37 10.86 -12.79
C ASP A 98 25.84 10.99 -12.70
N PRO A 99 25.24 10.85 -11.50
CA PRO A 99 23.79 10.90 -11.33
C PRO A 99 23.19 12.31 -11.41
N ASP A 100 24.03 13.37 -11.45
CA ASP A 100 23.56 14.75 -11.58
C ASP A 100 23.71 15.31 -13.01
N ALA A 101 24.48 14.65 -13.88
CA ALA A 101 24.72 15.04 -15.27
C ALA A 101 23.53 14.77 -16.21
N LEU A 102 22.30 14.78 -15.70
CA LEU A 102 21.10 14.76 -16.53
C LEU A 102 20.95 16.10 -17.25
N PRO A 103 20.54 16.11 -18.54
CA PRO A 103 20.28 17.36 -19.24
C PRO A 103 19.35 18.26 -18.39
N PRO A 104 19.59 19.57 -18.29
CA PRO A 104 18.60 20.47 -17.70
C PRO A 104 17.27 20.25 -18.43
N PRO A 105 16.11 20.34 -17.74
CA PRO A 105 14.82 20.27 -18.44
C PRO A 105 14.86 21.37 -19.49
N ALA A 106 15.00 20.96 -20.75
CA ALA A 106 15.14 21.90 -21.84
C ALA A 106 13.79 22.58 -22.04
N GLU A 107 13.78 23.80 -22.58
CA GLU A 107 12.60 24.57 -23.02
C GLU A 107 11.86 23.89 -24.20
N PHE A 108 11.82 22.55 -24.23
CA PHE A 108 11.06 21.73 -25.15
C PHE A 108 9.87 21.19 -24.39
N ASP A 109 8.69 21.67 -24.80
CA ASP A 109 7.35 21.11 -24.62
C ASP A 109 7.14 20.27 -23.34
N GLU A 110 6.35 20.79 -22.40
CA GLU A 110 5.97 20.18 -21.10
C GLU A 110 5.27 18.79 -21.22
N SER A 111 5.26 18.18 -22.40
CA SER A 111 4.52 16.98 -22.79
C SER A 111 5.34 15.68 -22.80
N VAL A 112 6.67 15.71 -22.57
CA VAL A 112 7.53 14.50 -22.58
C VAL A 112 8.20 14.28 -21.22
N GLU A 113 7.55 13.49 -20.37
CA GLU A 113 8.15 12.99 -19.12
C GLU A 113 9.45 12.21 -19.44
N GLN A 114 10.59 12.67 -18.90
CA GLN A 114 11.82 11.88 -18.89
C GLN A 114 11.62 10.67 -17.96
N GLY A 115 11.23 9.52 -18.51
CA GLY A 115 11.17 8.26 -17.78
C GLY A 115 12.57 7.70 -17.49
N LEU A 116 12.70 6.80 -16.50
CA LEU A 116 13.94 6.10 -16.15
C LEU A 116 14.68 5.47 -17.34
N ASP A 117 13.94 5.03 -18.35
CA ASP A 117 14.51 4.39 -19.55
C ASP A 117 15.25 5.39 -20.48
N THR A 118 15.12 6.71 -20.23
CA THR A 118 15.93 7.74 -20.90
C THR A 118 17.38 7.78 -20.38
N ILE A 119 17.63 7.20 -19.20
CA ILE A 119 18.95 7.14 -18.58
C ILE A 119 19.67 5.87 -19.08
N SER A 120 20.56 6.04 -20.06
CA SER A 120 21.23 4.93 -20.76
C SER A 120 21.97 3.94 -19.85
N TRP A 121 22.53 4.42 -18.74
CA TRP A 121 23.27 3.57 -17.79
C TRP A 121 22.35 2.78 -16.83
N MET A 122 21.06 3.09 -16.71
CA MET A 122 20.19 2.52 -15.67
C MET A 122 20.05 0.99 -15.74
N SER A 123 20.15 0.41 -16.94
CA SER A 123 20.05 -1.04 -17.20
C SER A 123 21.41 -1.73 -17.44
N SER A 124 22.53 -1.00 -17.44
CA SER A 124 23.81 -1.51 -17.95
C SER A 124 24.59 -2.41 -16.97
N PHE A 125 24.07 -2.65 -15.76
CA PHE A 125 24.84 -3.24 -14.64
C PHE A 125 24.50 -4.70 -14.32
N GLU A 126 23.74 -5.39 -15.18
CA GLU A 126 23.33 -6.77 -14.91
C GLU A 126 24.51 -7.75 -14.79
N ASN A 127 25.52 -7.58 -15.63
CA ASN A 127 26.66 -8.51 -15.72
C ASN A 127 27.87 -8.09 -14.87
N ASP A 128 28.01 -6.80 -14.59
CA ASP A 128 29.11 -6.28 -13.79
C ASP A 128 28.70 -5.00 -13.06
N VAL A 129 29.24 -4.82 -11.85
CA VAL A 129 28.98 -3.65 -11.00
C VAL A 129 30.33 -2.98 -10.72
N PRO A 130 30.70 -1.92 -11.47
CA PRO A 130 32.01 -1.31 -11.32
C PRO A 130 32.11 -0.58 -9.96
N VAL A 131 33.19 -0.83 -9.24
CA VAL A 131 33.42 -0.36 -7.86
C VAL A 131 34.77 0.36 -7.73
N ARG A 132 34.80 1.44 -6.95
CA ARG A 132 36.02 2.23 -6.75
C ARG A 132 37.07 1.54 -5.89
N ASN A 133 36.59 0.72 -4.95
CA ASN A 133 37.42 -0.07 -4.05
C ASN A 133 37.85 -1.41 -4.69
N SER A 134 38.41 -1.37 -5.90
CA SER A 134 38.79 -2.57 -6.68
C SER A 134 39.79 -3.49 -5.98
N LEU A 135 40.76 -2.94 -5.24
CA LEU A 135 41.71 -3.73 -4.43
C LEU A 135 40.98 -4.57 -3.37
N LEU A 136 40.04 -3.95 -2.64
CA LEU A 136 39.25 -4.67 -1.64
C LEU A 136 38.31 -5.66 -2.31
N ALA A 137 37.73 -5.28 -3.45
CA ALA A 137 36.89 -6.15 -4.26
C ALA A 137 37.62 -7.44 -4.68
N GLU A 138 38.89 -7.35 -5.10
CA GLU A 138 39.73 -8.51 -5.39
C GLU A 138 40.05 -9.32 -4.12
N PHE A 139 40.43 -8.64 -3.03
CA PHE A 139 40.80 -9.30 -1.78
C PHE A 139 39.65 -10.11 -1.17
N ILE A 140 38.45 -9.52 -1.05
CA ILE A 140 37.30 -10.20 -0.41
C ILE A 140 36.86 -11.45 -1.17
N GLN A 141 37.09 -11.51 -2.49
CA GLN A 141 36.81 -12.71 -3.30
C GLN A 141 37.68 -13.91 -2.90
N THR A 142 38.81 -13.70 -2.23
CA THR A 142 39.70 -14.78 -1.76
C THR A 142 39.29 -15.38 -0.41
N LEU A 143 38.48 -14.64 0.37
CA LEU A 143 38.05 -15.07 1.69
C LEU A 143 37.09 -16.27 1.63
N ARG A 144 37.08 -17.07 2.69
CA ARG A 144 36.19 -18.22 2.90
C ARG A 144 35.35 -18.04 4.19
N PRO A 145 34.46 -17.03 4.20
CA PRO A 145 33.69 -16.66 5.39
C PRO A 145 32.79 -17.78 5.93
N TRP A 146 32.34 -18.71 5.07
CA TRP A 146 31.54 -19.87 5.48
C TRP A 146 32.32 -20.95 6.25
N SER A 147 33.64 -20.84 6.33
CA SER A 147 34.53 -21.81 7.00
C SER A 147 35.31 -21.25 8.18
N SER A 148 35.31 -19.92 8.36
CA SER A 148 36.04 -19.24 9.43
C SER A 148 35.24 -18.03 9.91
N THR A 149 34.93 -18.01 11.21
CA THR A 149 34.20 -16.92 11.86
C THR A 149 34.92 -15.59 11.73
N LYS A 150 36.25 -15.55 11.97
CA LYS A 150 37.05 -14.32 11.80
C LYS A 150 37.06 -13.78 10.37
N GLN A 151 37.05 -14.66 9.36
CA GLN A 151 36.94 -14.22 7.97
C GLN A 151 35.54 -13.69 7.64
N SER A 152 34.50 -14.27 8.25
CA SER A 152 33.13 -13.74 8.18
C SER A 152 33.04 -12.36 8.83
N GLU A 153 33.57 -12.19 10.04
CA GLU A 153 33.65 -10.91 10.75
C GLU A 153 34.39 -9.84 9.95
N LEU A 154 35.55 -10.19 9.38
CA LEU A 154 36.32 -9.28 8.52
C LEU A 154 35.51 -8.87 7.28
N LEU A 155 34.88 -9.82 6.60
CA LEU A 155 34.08 -9.53 5.41
C LEU A 155 32.89 -8.62 5.74
N VAL A 156 32.13 -8.93 6.80
CA VAL A 156 30.99 -8.12 7.24
C VAL A 156 31.45 -6.71 7.63
N ALA A 157 32.59 -6.58 8.33
CA ALA A 157 33.16 -5.29 8.68
C ALA A 157 33.59 -4.47 7.45
N ILE A 158 34.17 -5.11 6.43
CA ILE A 158 34.51 -4.45 5.16
C ILE A 158 33.23 -3.98 4.46
N LEU A 159 32.23 -4.85 4.29
CA LEU A 159 30.99 -4.52 3.60
C LEU A 159 30.18 -3.43 4.33
N LYS A 160 30.23 -3.39 5.67
CA LYS A 160 29.62 -2.33 6.48
C LYS A 160 30.22 -0.96 6.20
N ASN A 161 31.56 -0.89 6.07
CA ASN A 161 32.26 0.37 5.82
C ASN A 161 32.32 0.71 4.32
N VAL A 162 32.16 -0.29 3.44
CA VAL A 162 32.29 -0.18 1.99
C VAL A 162 31.06 -0.80 1.29
N PRO A 163 29.86 -0.21 1.42
CA PRO A 163 28.59 -0.76 0.93
C PRO A 163 28.53 -0.95 -0.59
N GLU A 164 29.35 -0.24 -1.39
CA GLU A 164 29.42 -0.44 -2.85
C GLU A 164 29.84 -1.87 -3.23
N LEU A 165 30.53 -2.57 -2.33
CA LEU A 165 31.04 -3.92 -2.56
C LEU A 165 30.00 -5.04 -2.38
N ILE A 166 28.84 -4.78 -1.77
CA ILE A 166 27.86 -5.85 -1.44
C ILE A 166 27.34 -6.52 -2.70
N ALA A 167 26.76 -5.75 -3.63
CA ALA A 167 26.24 -6.26 -4.88
C ALA A 167 27.34 -6.90 -5.75
N HIS A 168 28.50 -6.22 -5.87
CA HIS A 168 29.65 -6.74 -6.60
C HIS A 168 30.17 -8.07 -6.01
N TYR A 169 30.26 -8.20 -4.68
CA TYR A 169 30.75 -9.41 -4.04
C TYR A 169 29.88 -10.61 -4.41
N PHE A 170 28.57 -10.51 -4.21
CA PHE A 170 27.65 -11.62 -4.45
C PHE A 170 27.42 -11.93 -5.93
N LEU A 171 27.60 -10.95 -6.83
CA LEU A 171 27.55 -11.17 -8.28
C LEU A 171 28.72 -12.06 -8.75
N HIS A 172 29.93 -11.80 -8.24
CA HIS A 172 31.15 -12.48 -8.67
C HIS A 172 31.49 -13.73 -7.85
N LYS A 173 31.05 -13.82 -6.59
CA LYS A 173 31.36 -14.93 -5.69
C LYS A 173 30.50 -16.17 -5.99
N LYS A 174 30.93 -16.99 -6.94
CA LYS A 174 30.23 -18.24 -7.36
C LYS A 174 30.68 -19.50 -6.62
N ALA A 175 31.52 -19.37 -5.59
CA ALA A 175 32.18 -20.50 -4.92
C ALA A 175 31.24 -21.38 -4.07
N PHE A 176 30.06 -20.88 -3.67
CA PHE A 176 29.13 -21.60 -2.80
C PHE A 176 27.67 -21.22 -3.16
N SER A 177 26.79 -22.22 -3.32
CA SER A 177 25.37 -22.00 -3.57
C SER A 177 24.55 -22.02 -2.28
N PHE A 178 23.44 -21.28 -2.25
CA PHE A 178 22.51 -21.29 -1.11
C PHE A 178 21.51 -22.47 -1.16
N GLU A 179 21.87 -23.58 -1.81
CA GLU A 179 21.01 -24.77 -1.85
C GLU A 179 20.94 -25.43 -0.46
N PRO A 180 19.76 -25.82 0.03
CA PRO A 180 19.58 -26.28 1.40
C PRO A 180 20.29 -27.61 1.66
N LYS A 181 21.34 -27.57 2.46
CA LYS A 181 22.06 -28.75 2.94
C LYS A 181 22.51 -28.50 4.37
N LEU A 182 22.03 -29.29 5.34
CA LEU A 182 22.39 -29.08 6.75
C LEU A 182 23.85 -29.50 7.01
N SER A 183 24.79 -28.60 6.73
CA SER A 183 26.21 -28.73 7.04
C SER A 183 26.73 -27.49 7.77
N ALA A 184 27.81 -27.63 8.54
CA ALA A 184 28.44 -26.48 9.22
C ALA A 184 28.81 -25.35 8.23
N THR A 185 29.24 -25.73 7.02
CA THR A 185 29.54 -24.78 5.94
C THR A 185 28.31 -24.04 5.41
N TRP A 186 27.17 -24.72 5.27
CA TRP A 186 25.93 -24.07 4.85
C TRP A 186 25.38 -23.16 5.95
N ILE A 187 25.41 -23.61 7.21
CA ILE A 187 25.02 -22.77 8.36
C ILE A 187 25.91 -21.52 8.42
N GLY A 188 27.23 -21.68 8.28
CA GLY A 188 28.16 -20.55 8.23
C GLY A 188 27.87 -19.59 7.07
N TYR A 189 27.46 -20.11 5.90
CA TYR A 189 27.06 -19.27 4.77
C TYR A 189 25.70 -18.59 4.96
N ALA A 190 24.72 -19.27 5.55
CA ALA A 190 23.42 -18.70 5.91
C ALA A 190 23.58 -17.58 6.95
N ALA A 191 24.43 -17.79 7.96
CA ALA A 191 24.78 -16.79 8.96
C ALA A 191 25.50 -15.58 8.34
N LEU A 192 26.40 -15.81 7.38
CA LEU A 192 27.01 -14.72 6.62
C LEU A 192 25.96 -13.90 5.86
N LEU A 193 25.07 -14.55 5.11
CA LEU A 193 24.01 -13.86 4.37
C LEU A 193 23.12 -13.05 5.32
N TYR A 194 22.72 -13.66 6.45
CA TYR A 194 21.96 -12.97 7.50
C TYR A 194 22.70 -11.71 8.00
N ASN A 195 23.97 -11.83 8.41
CA ASN A 195 24.76 -10.72 8.93
C ASN A 195 24.97 -9.59 7.88
N VAL A 196 25.08 -9.94 6.60
CA VAL A 196 25.22 -8.94 5.52
C VAL A 196 23.88 -8.25 5.23
N MET A 197 22.77 -8.96 5.34
CA MET A 197 21.42 -8.39 5.18
C MET A 197 21.00 -7.52 6.36
N GLU A 198 21.55 -7.76 7.55
CA GLU A 198 21.36 -6.94 8.75
C GLU A 198 22.10 -5.59 8.68
N LEU A 199 23.04 -5.42 7.73
CA LEU A 199 23.76 -4.16 7.58
C LEU A 199 22.82 -3.00 7.21
N PRO A 200 22.96 -1.83 7.85
CA PRO A 200 22.10 -0.69 7.60
C PRO A 200 22.25 -0.19 6.16
N VAL A 201 21.15 0.29 5.59
CA VAL A 201 21.18 1.00 4.30
C VAL A 201 21.85 2.35 4.52
N PRO A 202 22.87 2.73 3.72
CA PRO A 202 23.53 4.01 3.88
C PRO A 202 22.56 5.17 3.59
N ASN A 203 22.55 6.19 4.46
CA ASN A 203 21.77 7.42 4.25
C ASN A 203 22.11 8.04 2.89
N PHE A 204 21.09 8.58 2.20
CA PHE A 204 21.22 9.12 0.84
C PHE A 204 21.90 8.16 -0.14
N PHE A 205 21.74 6.85 0.09
CA PHE A 205 22.39 5.77 -0.67
C PHE A 205 23.94 5.87 -0.71
N GLY A 206 24.52 6.49 0.31
CA GLY A 206 25.97 6.64 0.52
C GLY A 206 26.58 7.89 -0.12
N ARG A 207 25.74 8.84 -0.53
CA ARG A 207 26.18 10.16 -1.00
C ARG A 207 26.37 11.13 0.17
N GLN A 208 27.41 11.97 0.09
CA GLN A 208 27.76 12.92 1.15
C GLN A 208 26.95 14.24 1.09
N LYS A 209 26.34 14.57 -0.05
CA LYS A 209 25.67 15.84 -0.33
C LYS A 209 24.17 15.68 -0.61
N GLY A 210 23.47 14.88 0.20
CA GLY A 210 22.03 14.60 0.02
C GLY A 210 21.70 13.73 -1.20
N TYR A 211 20.43 13.70 -1.60
CA TYR A 211 19.94 12.93 -2.75
C TYR A 211 20.47 13.49 -4.08
N ALA A 212 20.75 12.60 -5.05
CA ALA A 212 21.12 13.00 -6.40
C ALA A 212 19.88 13.27 -7.28
N ARG A 213 20.08 13.83 -8.47
CA ARG A 213 18.97 14.04 -9.41
C ARG A 213 18.39 12.72 -9.93
N ALA A 214 19.24 11.71 -10.17
CA ALA A 214 18.83 10.34 -10.53
C ALA A 214 19.00 9.35 -9.36
N PRO A 215 18.10 8.37 -9.21
CA PRO A 215 18.27 7.27 -8.25
C PRO A 215 19.44 6.34 -8.63
N PRO A 216 20.00 5.56 -7.68
CA PRO A 216 20.95 4.50 -8.01
C PRO A 216 20.31 3.45 -8.94
N PRO A 217 21.09 2.76 -9.79
CA PRO A 217 20.57 1.70 -10.65
C PRO A 217 19.72 0.68 -9.89
N VAL A 218 18.51 0.40 -10.38
CA VAL A 218 17.56 -0.51 -9.72
C VAL A 218 18.17 -1.89 -9.56
N TYR A 219 18.97 -2.36 -10.52
CA TYR A 219 19.69 -3.62 -10.41
C TYR A 219 20.67 -3.68 -9.22
N ILE A 220 21.40 -2.60 -8.95
CA ILE A 220 22.33 -2.54 -7.81
C ILE A 220 21.54 -2.51 -6.50
N LEU A 221 20.44 -1.76 -6.43
CA LEU A 221 19.54 -1.75 -5.29
C LEU A 221 18.95 -3.14 -5.03
N LEU A 222 18.50 -3.82 -6.09
CA LEU A 222 18.01 -5.18 -6.03
C LEU A 222 19.09 -6.14 -5.52
N GLY A 223 20.34 -6.02 -5.97
CA GLY A 223 21.45 -6.82 -5.46
C GLY A 223 21.80 -6.58 -3.99
N ASN A 224 21.43 -5.42 -3.43
CA ASN A 224 21.55 -5.12 -2.01
C ASN A 224 20.33 -5.58 -1.19
N VAL A 225 19.13 -5.59 -1.78
CA VAL A 225 17.89 -6.08 -1.15
C VAL A 225 17.83 -7.61 -1.17
N LEU A 226 18.13 -8.21 -2.33
CA LEU A 226 18.08 -9.65 -2.57
C LEU A 226 19.35 -10.09 -3.31
N PRO A 227 20.46 -10.33 -2.58
CA PRO A 227 21.72 -10.78 -3.16
C PRO A 227 21.59 -12.01 -4.06
N ALA A 228 22.41 -12.10 -5.12
CA ALA A 228 22.33 -13.13 -6.15
C ALA A 228 22.23 -14.60 -5.67
N PRO A 229 22.88 -15.03 -4.55
CA PRO A 229 22.70 -16.39 -4.02
C PRO A 229 21.26 -16.72 -3.59
N LEU A 230 20.47 -15.71 -3.20
CA LEU A 230 19.09 -15.85 -2.72
C LEU A 230 18.11 -15.96 -3.90
N THR A 231 18.26 -17.00 -4.72
CA THR A 231 17.33 -17.27 -5.82
C THR A 231 15.98 -17.75 -5.29
N LEU A 232 14.89 -17.42 -5.99
CA LEU A 232 13.54 -17.91 -5.68
C LEU A 232 13.53 -19.42 -5.41
N LYS A 233 14.15 -20.20 -6.32
CA LYS A 233 14.27 -21.65 -6.22
C LYS A 233 14.97 -22.11 -4.95
N ALA A 234 16.08 -21.48 -4.57
CA ALA A 234 16.83 -21.83 -3.37
C ALA A 234 16.00 -21.52 -2.10
N ILE A 235 15.35 -20.37 -2.05
CA ILE A 235 14.52 -19.95 -0.91
C ILE A 235 13.31 -20.89 -0.76
N THR A 236 12.56 -21.16 -1.83
CA THR A 236 11.39 -22.05 -1.78
C THR A 236 11.78 -23.47 -1.33
N ARG A 237 12.95 -23.97 -1.75
CA ARG A 237 13.50 -25.25 -1.26
C ARG A 237 13.92 -25.21 0.21
N CYS A 238 14.38 -24.07 0.72
CA CYS A 238 14.68 -23.91 2.14
C CYS A 238 13.40 -23.89 2.98
N LEU A 239 12.34 -23.20 2.50
CA LEU A 239 11.04 -23.12 3.18
C LEU A 239 10.34 -24.49 3.25
N SER A 240 10.41 -25.28 2.18
CA SER A 240 9.82 -26.62 2.10
C SER A 240 10.71 -27.75 2.67
N ASN A 241 11.86 -27.41 3.28
CA ASN A 241 12.79 -28.41 3.81
C ASN A 241 12.25 -29.06 5.08
N LYS A 242 12.58 -30.33 5.30
CA LYS A 242 12.24 -31.06 6.54
C LYS A 242 12.94 -30.52 7.79
N SER A 243 14.05 -29.80 7.64
CA SER A 243 14.79 -29.24 8.76
C SER A 243 14.24 -27.87 9.16
N ASN A 244 13.69 -27.77 10.37
CA ASN A 244 13.23 -26.52 10.97
C ASN A 244 14.31 -25.43 11.02
N LEU A 245 15.58 -25.81 11.21
CA LEU A 245 16.68 -24.85 11.22
C LEU A 245 16.91 -24.21 9.84
N ILE A 246 16.81 -25.00 8.76
CA ILE A 246 16.97 -24.49 7.39
C ILE A 246 15.84 -23.52 7.05
N SER A 247 14.59 -23.90 7.33
CA SER A 247 13.44 -23.04 7.08
C SER A 247 13.46 -21.80 7.99
N PHE A 248 13.95 -21.91 9.23
CA PHE A 248 14.14 -20.76 10.12
C PHE A 248 15.14 -19.74 9.57
N TYR A 249 16.31 -20.17 9.07
CA TYR A 249 17.26 -19.25 8.42
C TYR A 249 16.64 -18.55 7.20
N ALA A 250 15.89 -19.28 6.37
CA ALA A 250 15.22 -18.70 5.22
C ALA A 250 14.18 -17.64 5.63
N VAL A 251 13.34 -17.93 6.64
CA VAL A 251 12.37 -16.98 7.19
C VAL A 251 13.07 -15.74 7.73
N ARG A 252 14.11 -15.90 8.55
CA ARG A 252 14.87 -14.77 9.13
C ARG A 252 15.54 -13.90 8.06
N ILE A 253 16.10 -14.51 7.02
CA ILE A 253 16.68 -13.76 5.90
C ILE A 253 15.59 -13.00 5.14
N LEU A 254 14.44 -13.62 4.85
CA LEU A 254 13.32 -12.95 4.18
C LEU A 254 12.76 -11.78 4.99
N VAL A 255 12.70 -11.90 6.32
CA VAL A 255 12.34 -10.78 7.22
C VAL A 255 13.28 -9.60 7.01
N LEU A 256 14.60 -9.84 6.99
CA LEU A 256 15.58 -8.78 6.73
C LEU A 256 15.47 -8.21 5.31
N VAL A 257 15.18 -9.04 4.31
CA VAL A 257 14.97 -8.59 2.92
C VAL A 257 13.81 -7.59 2.85
N LEU A 258 12.65 -7.92 3.43
CA LEU A 258 11.48 -7.04 3.40
C LEU A 258 11.65 -5.79 4.27
N GLN A 259 12.30 -5.89 5.44
CA GLN A 259 12.65 -4.72 6.24
C GLN A 259 13.60 -3.78 5.50
N ARG A 260 14.60 -4.34 4.81
CA ARG A 260 15.54 -3.56 4.01
C ARG A 260 14.87 -2.91 2.82
N LEU A 261 13.93 -3.62 2.16
CA LEU A 261 13.08 -3.04 1.12
C LEU A 261 12.27 -1.86 1.67
N SER A 262 11.57 -2.04 2.81
CA SER A 262 10.81 -0.97 3.46
C SER A 262 11.66 0.28 3.70
N ASN A 263 12.84 0.10 4.30
CA ASN A 263 13.76 1.22 4.57
C ASN A 263 14.19 1.94 3.28
N ILE A 264 14.41 1.19 2.19
CA ILE A 264 14.76 1.78 0.88
C ILE A 264 13.56 2.52 0.28
N LEU A 265 12.33 2.00 0.45
CA LEU A 265 11.11 2.68 -0.01
C LEU A 265 10.87 3.99 0.76
N ASP A 266 11.19 4.04 2.05
CA ASP A 266 11.12 5.28 2.84
C ASP A 266 12.14 6.32 2.34
N LEU A 267 13.37 5.91 2.05
CA LEU A 267 14.39 6.77 1.43
C LEU A 267 13.97 7.22 0.01
N PHE A 268 13.31 6.35 -0.76
CA PHE A 268 12.73 6.71 -2.06
C PHE A 268 11.62 7.76 -1.91
N ALA A 269 10.75 7.63 -0.90
CA ALA A 269 9.69 8.60 -0.63
C ALA A 269 10.27 9.97 -0.25
N GLU A 270 11.25 10.01 0.65
CA GLU A 270 11.97 11.23 1.03
C GLU A 270 12.69 11.88 -0.19
N ALA A 271 13.37 11.06 -1.00
CA ALA A 271 14.05 11.52 -2.19
C ALA A 271 13.07 12.03 -3.26
N SER A 272 11.91 11.39 -3.43
CA SER A 272 10.90 11.81 -4.40
C SER A 272 10.33 13.19 -4.09
N ALA A 273 10.16 13.51 -2.80
CA ALA A 273 9.71 14.83 -2.35
C ALA A 273 10.74 15.95 -2.63
N THR A 274 12.04 15.61 -2.75
CA THR A 274 13.13 16.61 -2.86
C THR A 274 13.76 16.67 -4.26
N ALA A 275 13.90 15.53 -4.93
CA ALA A 275 14.73 15.34 -6.12
C ALA A 275 13.94 14.90 -7.38
N GLY A 276 12.61 14.74 -7.27
CA GLY A 276 11.71 14.61 -8.42
C GLY A 276 11.11 13.22 -8.66
N PRO A 277 10.29 13.06 -9.72
CA PRO A 277 9.41 11.90 -9.94
C PRO A 277 10.15 10.61 -10.33
N LEU A 278 11.39 10.70 -10.83
CA LEU A 278 12.23 9.54 -11.18
C LEU A 278 12.40 8.54 -10.02
N TRP A 279 12.45 9.05 -8.78
CA TRP A 279 12.56 8.24 -7.57
C TRP A 279 11.30 7.40 -7.31
N LYS A 280 10.10 7.94 -7.63
CA LYS A 280 8.82 7.23 -7.53
C LYS A 280 8.67 6.15 -8.62
N GLN A 281 9.22 6.40 -9.81
CA GLN A 281 9.27 5.36 -10.86
C GLN A 281 10.25 4.24 -10.48
N ALA A 282 11.38 4.57 -9.86
CA ALA A 282 12.39 3.60 -9.45
C ALA A 282 11.90 2.72 -8.29
N SER A 283 11.13 3.29 -7.37
CA SER A 283 10.51 2.53 -6.28
C SER A 283 9.51 1.49 -6.81
N ARG A 284 8.65 1.86 -7.77
CA ARG A 284 7.72 0.92 -8.43
C ARG A 284 8.48 -0.23 -9.11
N ARG A 285 9.50 0.09 -9.92
CA ARG A 285 10.32 -0.91 -10.61
C ARG A 285 11.05 -1.85 -9.64
N LEU A 286 11.58 -1.32 -8.54
CA LEU A 286 12.21 -2.14 -7.51
C LEU A 286 11.21 -3.10 -6.84
N ILE A 287 9.99 -2.64 -6.55
CA ILE A 287 8.92 -3.49 -6.00
C ILE A 287 8.59 -4.62 -6.99
N ASP A 288 8.42 -4.31 -8.27
CA ASP A 288 8.11 -5.31 -9.30
C ASP A 288 9.23 -6.36 -9.44
N ASP A 289 10.50 -5.91 -9.46
CA ASP A 289 11.67 -6.80 -9.56
C ASP A 289 11.81 -7.71 -8.32
N VAL A 290 11.52 -7.19 -7.12
CA VAL A 290 11.53 -7.98 -5.88
C VAL A 290 10.37 -8.99 -5.88
N GLN A 291 9.15 -8.57 -6.27
CA GLN A 291 7.98 -9.44 -6.35
C GLN A 291 8.21 -10.68 -7.22
N GLN A 292 8.94 -10.53 -8.33
CA GLN A 292 9.25 -11.65 -9.23
C GLN A 292 10.29 -12.63 -8.66
N ARG A 293 11.05 -12.24 -7.62
CA ARG A 293 12.20 -13.01 -7.11
C ARG A 293 12.02 -13.56 -5.69
N ILE A 294 10.96 -13.17 -4.98
CA ILE A 294 10.62 -13.69 -3.65
C ILE A 294 9.50 -14.75 -3.72
N PRO A 295 9.40 -15.68 -2.75
CA PRO A 295 8.31 -16.65 -2.69
C PRO A 295 6.93 -16.01 -2.53
N ASP A 296 5.88 -16.71 -2.99
CA ASP A 296 4.48 -16.34 -2.77
C ASP A 296 4.14 -16.53 -1.28
N VAL A 297 3.31 -15.62 -0.73
CA VAL A 297 2.84 -15.66 0.67
C VAL A 297 2.22 -17.01 1.03
N LYS A 298 1.61 -17.72 0.07
CA LYS A 298 1.08 -19.07 0.27
C LYS A 298 2.11 -20.06 0.79
N ASP A 299 3.37 -19.99 0.33
CA ASP A 299 4.44 -20.88 0.77
C ASP A 299 4.79 -20.62 2.25
N ILE A 300 4.80 -19.35 2.66
CA ILE A 300 5.06 -18.96 4.06
C ILE A 300 3.88 -19.34 4.96
N ILE A 301 2.64 -19.16 4.49
CA ILE A 301 1.43 -19.58 5.21
C ILE A 301 1.42 -21.11 5.39
N ALA A 302 1.79 -21.87 4.35
CA ALA A 302 1.88 -23.32 4.43
C ALA A 302 2.94 -23.78 5.43
N LEU A 303 4.13 -23.14 5.42
CA LEU A 303 5.17 -23.36 6.42
C LEU A 303 4.63 -23.09 7.83
N TYR A 304 4.06 -21.91 8.06
CA TYR A 304 3.56 -21.49 9.37
C TYR A 304 2.50 -22.47 9.92
N ARG A 305 1.56 -22.93 9.07
CA ARG A 305 0.55 -23.94 9.45
C ARG A 305 1.14 -25.31 9.76
N GLY A 306 2.30 -25.64 9.18
CA GLY A 306 2.99 -26.91 9.42
C GLY A 306 3.86 -26.94 10.68
N LEU A 307 4.08 -25.80 11.35
CA LEU A 307 4.91 -25.72 12.55
C LEU A 307 4.20 -26.28 13.79
N GLY A 308 4.95 -27.02 14.62
CA GLY A 308 4.43 -27.57 15.86
C GLY A 308 4.05 -26.49 16.87
N GLU A 309 3.21 -26.83 17.84
CA GLU A 309 2.76 -25.87 18.88
C GLU A 309 3.91 -25.34 19.75
N ASN A 310 4.99 -26.12 19.89
CA ASN A 310 6.16 -25.78 20.68
C ASN A 310 7.25 -25.03 19.90
N ASP A 311 7.13 -24.85 18.59
CA ASP A 311 8.11 -24.16 17.75
C ASP A 311 7.92 -22.63 17.81
N LEU A 312 7.85 -22.06 19.02
CA LEU A 312 7.47 -20.65 19.26
C LEU A 312 8.35 -19.65 18.51
N LEU A 313 9.67 -19.86 18.54
CA LEU A 313 10.62 -18.97 17.87
C LEU A 313 10.38 -18.93 16.35
N GLN A 314 10.06 -20.08 15.75
CA GLN A 314 9.83 -20.16 14.31
C GLN A 314 8.44 -19.64 13.94
N LYS A 315 7.44 -19.85 14.80
CA LYS A 315 6.10 -19.28 14.63
C LYS A 315 6.09 -17.76 14.73
N GLU A 316 6.80 -17.20 15.70
CA GLU A 316 7.02 -15.75 15.81
C GLU A 316 7.66 -15.23 14.51
N ALA A 317 8.79 -15.79 14.10
CA ALA A 317 9.51 -15.32 12.91
C ALA A 317 8.68 -15.45 11.63
N ALA A 318 7.92 -16.54 11.47
CA ALA A 318 7.06 -16.74 10.30
C ALA A 318 5.83 -15.83 10.32
N SER A 319 5.22 -15.58 11.49
CA SER A 319 4.13 -14.61 11.64
C SER A 319 4.60 -13.18 11.34
N ARG A 320 5.81 -12.80 11.79
CA ARG A 320 6.45 -11.52 11.46
C ARG A 320 6.69 -11.39 9.97
N LEU A 321 7.13 -12.47 9.32
CA LEU A 321 7.33 -12.47 7.87
C LEU A 321 6.01 -12.22 7.13
N ILE A 322 4.93 -12.94 7.49
CA ILE A 322 3.62 -12.74 6.88
C ILE A 322 3.16 -11.27 7.07
N LEU A 323 3.32 -10.71 8.27
CA LEU A 323 2.99 -9.31 8.54
C LEU A 323 3.76 -8.35 7.61
N LEU A 324 5.07 -8.56 7.46
CA LEU A 324 5.89 -7.73 6.57
C LEU A 324 5.46 -7.82 5.11
N TYR A 325 4.94 -8.96 4.64
CA TYR A 325 4.35 -9.06 3.30
C TYR A 325 3.11 -8.16 3.16
N TYR A 326 2.24 -8.09 4.17
CA TYR A 326 1.08 -7.19 4.16
C TYR A 326 1.49 -5.71 4.24
N GLU A 327 2.51 -5.37 5.03
CA GLU A 327 2.98 -3.98 5.19
C GLU A 327 3.76 -3.47 3.97
N THR A 328 4.65 -4.29 3.40
CA THR A 328 5.60 -3.86 2.35
C THR A 328 5.13 -4.15 0.93
N ILE A 329 4.40 -5.26 0.71
CA ILE A 329 3.96 -5.71 -0.61
C ILE A 329 2.50 -6.23 -0.54
N PRO A 330 1.52 -5.38 -0.19
CA PRO A 330 0.13 -5.79 0.04
C PRO A 330 -0.52 -6.45 -1.18
N GLN A 331 -0.09 -6.07 -2.39
CA GLN A 331 -0.61 -6.62 -3.65
C GLN A 331 -0.39 -8.13 -3.79
N LEU A 332 0.73 -8.65 -3.26
CA LEU A 332 1.04 -10.08 -3.29
C LEU A 332 0.34 -10.80 -2.11
N ALA A 333 0.27 -10.16 -0.94
CA ALA A 333 -0.38 -10.72 0.25
C ALA A 333 -1.90 -10.88 0.07
N LEU A 334 -2.59 -9.88 -0.50
CA LEU A 334 -4.05 -9.91 -0.68
C LEU A 334 -4.52 -10.91 -1.75
N LYS A 335 -3.63 -11.32 -2.67
CA LYS A 335 -3.91 -12.42 -3.63
C LYS A 335 -3.99 -13.78 -2.93
N ALA A 336 -3.38 -13.94 -1.76
CA ALA A 336 -3.42 -15.16 -0.99
C ALA A 336 -4.67 -15.19 -0.08
N LYS A 337 -5.48 -16.25 -0.19
CA LYS A 337 -6.60 -16.49 0.73
C LYS A 337 -6.06 -16.95 2.09
N PHE A 338 -5.77 -16.02 2.99
CA PHE A 338 -5.31 -16.31 4.35
C PHE A 338 -6.41 -16.09 5.39
N ASP A 339 -7.11 -17.16 5.77
CA ASP A 339 -8.01 -17.14 6.92
C ASP A 339 -7.20 -17.22 8.22
N VAL A 340 -7.16 -16.09 8.94
CA VAL A 340 -6.42 -15.91 10.19
C VAL A 340 -7.22 -16.44 11.39
N SER A 341 -8.55 -16.54 11.27
CA SER A 341 -9.48 -16.83 12.37
C SER A 341 -9.16 -18.09 13.20
N PRO A 342 -8.88 -19.27 12.59
CA PRO A 342 -8.58 -20.48 13.37
C PRO A 342 -7.20 -20.39 14.05
N ILE A 343 -6.24 -19.73 13.41
CA ILE A 343 -4.88 -19.58 13.91
C ILE A 343 -4.86 -18.61 15.09
N LEU A 344 -5.59 -17.50 14.98
CA LEU A 344 -5.69 -16.50 16.03
C LEU A 344 -6.26 -17.10 17.31
N SER A 345 -7.33 -17.90 17.20
CA SER A 345 -7.91 -18.60 18.35
C SER A 345 -6.87 -19.46 19.09
N VAL A 346 -6.10 -20.26 18.34
CA VAL A 346 -5.03 -21.12 18.89
C VAL A 346 -3.89 -20.30 19.50
N ALA A 347 -3.54 -19.16 18.92
CA ALA A 347 -2.53 -18.27 19.48
C ALA A 347 -2.99 -17.64 20.81
N ILE A 348 -4.26 -17.25 20.92
CA ILE A 348 -4.84 -16.70 22.16
C ILE A 348 -4.82 -17.74 23.28
N ASP A 349 -5.28 -18.97 23.02
CA ASP A 349 -5.24 -20.05 24.03
C ASP A 349 -3.81 -20.32 24.54
N ARG A 350 -2.84 -20.17 23.64
CA ARG A 350 -1.43 -20.39 23.97
C ARG A 350 -0.90 -19.30 24.91
N VAL A 351 -1.28 -18.05 24.66
CA VAL A 351 -0.92 -16.94 25.56
C VAL A 351 -1.60 -17.15 26.92
N GLU A 352 -2.88 -17.55 26.97
CA GLU A 352 -3.60 -17.84 28.22
C GLU A 352 -2.97 -19.00 29.02
N SER A 353 -2.46 -20.03 28.35
CA SER A 353 -1.86 -21.20 29.01
C SER A 353 -0.40 -21.00 29.44
N LYS A 354 0.33 -20.08 28.82
CA LYS A 354 1.78 -19.85 29.06
C LYS A 354 2.11 -18.61 29.90
N VAL A 355 1.12 -17.98 30.54
CA VAL A 355 1.29 -16.75 31.35
C VAL A 355 2.40 -16.89 32.42
N ASP A 356 2.67 -18.10 32.91
CA ASP A 356 3.66 -18.37 33.97
C ASP A 356 5.10 -18.67 33.46
N GLU A 357 5.33 -18.81 32.14
CA GLU A 357 6.60 -19.30 31.56
C GLU A 357 7.49 -18.20 30.92
N GLY A 358 7.26 -16.93 31.25
CA GLY A 358 8.17 -15.78 31.02
C GLY A 358 8.71 -15.59 29.59
N GLY A 359 9.73 -16.34 29.18
CA GLY A 359 10.34 -16.25 27.85
C GLY A 359 9.47 -16.82 26.74
N ASP A 360 8.77 -17.92 27.00
CA ASP A 360 7.82 -18.53 26.05
C ASP A 360 6.56 -17.67 25.90
N ALA A 361 6.14 -17.01 26.98
CA ALA A 361 5.02 -16.07 26.99
C ALA A 361 5.28 -14.87 26.08
N ALA A 362 6.50 -14.31 26.11
CA ALA A 362 6.87 -13.16 25.28
C ALA A 362 6.84 -13.49 23.77
N LEU A 363 7.33 -14.66 23.36
CA LEU A 363 7.27 -15.11 21.96
C LEU A 363 5.84 -15.38 21.50
N ALA A 364 5.02 -16.01 22.34
CA ALA A 364 3.62 -16.25 22.04
C ALA A 364 2.83 -14.93 21.93
N LEU A 365 3.16 -13.93 22.76
CA LEU A 365 2.57 -12.60 22.68
C LEU A 365 2.97 -11.87 21.38
N MET A 366 4.24 -11.90 21.00
CA MET A 366 4.70 -11.31 19.74
C MET A 366 4.03 -11.98 18.51
N GLU A 367 3.88 -13.31 18.51
CA GLU A 367 3.10 -14.03 17.50
C GLU A 367 1.65 -13.53 17.46
N LEU A 368 1.01 -13.40 18.63
CA LEU A 368 -0.37 -12.92 18.72
C LEU A 368 -0.52 -11.49 18.18
N GLU A 369 0.40 -10.59 18.50
CA GLU A 369 0.41 -9.21 17.99
C GLU A 369 0.53 -9.17 16.46
N HIS A 370 1.43 -9.97 15.89
CA HIS A 370 1.56 -10.06 14.44
C HIS A 370 0.26 -10.56 13.80
N LEU A 371 -0.34 -11.62 14.33
CA LEU A 371 -1.59 -12.17 13.82
C LEU A 371 -2.76 -11.19 13.94
N CYS A 372 -2.86 -10.46 15.05
CA CYS A 372 -3.87 -9.43 15.24
C CYS A 372 -3.73 -8.31 14.20
N THR A 373 -2.51 -7.89 13.91
CA THR A 373 -2.23 -6.86 12.90
C THR A 373 -2.54 -7.38 11.49
N ILE A 374 -2.17 -8.62 11.18
CA ILE A 374 -2.52 -9.27 9.90
C ILE A 374 -4.04 -9.38 9.73
N ALA A 375 -4.76 -9.68 10.81
CA ALA A 375 -6.22 -9.81 10.79
C ALA A 375 -6.93 -8.49 10.39
N LYS A 376 -6.31 -7.32 10.62
CA LYS A 376 -6.81 -6.01 10.11
C LYS A 376 -6.79 -5.92 8.59
N TYR A 377 -5.87 -6.62 7.93
CA TYR A 377 -5.72 -6.60 6.48
C TYR A 377 -6.42 -7.77 5.78
N SER A 378 -6.87 -8.80 6.51
CA SER A 378 -7.42 -10.02 5.92
C SER A 378 -8.91 -9.89 5.60
N PRO A 379 -9.33 -9.96 4.31
CA PRO A 379 -10.74 -9.89 3.93
C PRO A 379 -11.57 -11.11 4.40
N GLY A 380 -10.91 -12.22 4.78
CA GLY A 380 -11.56 -13.46 5.20
C GLY A 380 -11.75 -13.60 6.71
N MET A 381 -11.39 -12.58 7.49
CA MET A 381 -11.40 -12.64 8.96
C MET A 381 -12.81 -12.70 9.55
N ARG A 382 -13.05 -13.62 10.49
CA ARG A 382 -14.33 -13.76 11.21
C ARG A 382 -14.18 -13.38 12.68
N TRP A 383 -14.17 -12.08 12.96
CA TRP A 383 -13.96 -11.54 14.33
C TRP A 383 -15.00 -12.00 15.36
N PHE A 384 -16.26 -12.13 14.95
CA PHE A 384 -17.38 -12.43 15.85
C PHE A 384 -17.94 -13.85 15.68
N GLY A 385 -17.38 -14.65 14.77
CA GLY A 385 -17.80 -16.03 14.55
C GLY A 385 -17.06 -16.99 15.49
N LYS A 386 -17.78 -17.84 16.20
CA LYS A 386 -17.17 -18.88 17.05
C LYS A 386 -16.50 -19.95 16.19
N ALA A 387 -15.22 -20.20 16.43
CA ALA A 387 -14.50 -21.30 15.80
C ALA A 387 -15.00 -22.65 16.32
N ALA A 388 -14.86 -23.72 15.54
CA ALA A 388 -15.29 -25.05 15.94
C ALA A 388 -14.63 -25.49 17.26
N GLY A 389 -15.45 -25.77 18.28
CA GLY A 389 -14.97 -26.17 19.61
C GLY A 389 -14.61 -25.03 20.57
N LYS A 390 -14.81 -23.76 20.18
CA LYS A 390 -14.60 -22.59 21.05
C LYS A 390 -15.91 -22.02 21.59
N ALA A 391 -15.87 -21.59 22.86
CA ALA A 391 -17.03 -21.02 23.55
C ALA A 391 -17.26 -19.54 23.19
N LEU A 392 -16.18 -18.81 22.87
CA LEU A 392 -16.18 -17.37 22.57
C LEU A 392 -15.62 -17.11 21.17
N SER A 393 -16.03 -16.00 20.56
CA SER A 393 -15.44 -15.49 19.31
C SER A 393 -14.00 -14.97 19.53
N PRO A 394 -13.21 -14.85 18.45
CA PRO A 394 -11.88 -14.24 18.53
C PRO A 394 -11.88 -12.85 19.18
N PHE A 395 -12.86 -12.00 18.86
CA PHE A 395 -12.98 -10.67 19.44
C PHE A 395 -13.24 -10.73 20.96
N ALA A 396 -14.20 -11.54 21.40
CA ALA A 396 -14.50 -11.68 22.83
C ALA A 396 -13.35 -12.31 23.62
N THR A 397 -12.63 -13.25 23.00
CA THR A 397 -11.46 -13.90 23.63
C THR A 397 -10.29 -12.90 23.76
N LEU A 398 -10.04 -12.06 22.76
CA LEU A 398 -9.04 -10.98 22.85
C LEU A 398 -9.42 -9.92 23.90
N LEU A 399 -10.70 -9.54 23.96
CA LEU A 399 -11.19 -8.60 24.97
C LEU A 399 -11.04 -9.17 26.38
N LYS A 400 -11.35 -10.47 26.56
CA LYS A 400 -11.13 -11.19 27.80
C LYS A 400 -9.65 -11.19 28.19
N LEU A 401 -8.77 -11.54 27.25
CA LEU A 401 -7.33 -11.49 27.46
C LEU A 401 -6.87 -10.08 27.87
N TYR A 402 -7.35 -9.03 27.21
CA TYR A 402 -6.98 -7.63 27.53
C TYR A 402 -7.51 -7.15 28.90
N VAL A 403 -8.63 -7.70 29.38
CA VAL A 403 -9.17 -7.42 30.71
C VAL A 403 -8.44 -8.19 31.80
N GLU A 404 -8.08 -9.45 31.54
CA GLU A 404 -7.50 -10.37 32.52
C GLU A 404 -5.96 -10.33 32.58
N SER A 405 -5.28 -9.98 31.49
CA SER A 405 -3.81 -9.87 31.45
C SER A 405 -3.32 -8.59 32.13
N THR A 406 -2.24 -8.71 32.91
CA THR A 406 -1.62 -7.65 33.73
C THR A 406 -0.29 -7.16 33.17
N THR A 407 0.11 -7.62 31.98
CA THR A 407 1.39 -7.29 31.37
C THR A 407 1.33 -5.96 30.60
N GLU A 408 1.93 -4.91 31.16
CA GLU A 408 1.96 -3.53 30.64
C GLU A 408 2.47 -3.38 29.18
N LEU A 409 3.23 -4.34 28.67
CA LEU A 409 3.85 -4.30 27.33
C LEU A 409 2.88 -4.66 26.18
N ALA A 410 1.79 -5.38 26.47
CA ALA A 410 0.81 -5.86 25.49
C ALA A 410 -0.39 -4.90 25.28
N ASP A 411 -0.62 -4.01 26.24
CA ASP A 411 -1.89 -3.30 26.40
C ASP A 411 -2.19 -2.32 25.26
N ALA A 412 -1.17 -1.60 24.77
CA ALA A 412 -1.39 -0.58 23.74
C ALA A 412 -1.80 -1.18 22.38
N ARG A 413 -1.10 -2.23 21.91
CA ARG A 413 -1.35 -2.82 20.59
C ARG A 413 -2.61 -3.68 20.56
N LEU A 414 -2.91 -4.40 21.63
CA LEU A 414 -4.17 -5.16 21.74
C LEU A 414 -5.37 -4.20 21.79
N LYS A 415 -5.26 -3.09 22.53
CA LYS A 415 -6.26 -2.01 22.52
C LYS A 415 -6.45 -1.45 21.11
N ASP A 416 -5.38 -1.13 20.40
CA ASP A 416 -5.45 -0.61 19.02
C ASP A 416 -6.11 -1.60 18.04
N VAL A 417 -6.04 -2.91 18.29
CA VAL A 417 -6.73 -3.93 17.48
C VAL A 417 -8.22 -3.97 17.85
N LEU A 418 -8.54 -4.03 19.14
CA LEU A 418 -9.93 -4.06 19.62
C LEU A 418 -10.70 -2.81 19.19
N ASP A 419 -10.09 -1.64 19.31
CA ASP A 419 -10.69 -0.37 18.89
C ASP A 419 -10.83 -0.30 17.36
N PHE A 420 -9.85 -0.79 16.59
CA PHE A 420 -9.98 -0.88 15.13
C PHE A 420 -11.16 -1.76 14.72
N VAL A 421 -11.25 -2.98 15.28
CA VAL A 421 -12.31 -3.94 14.94
C VAL A 421 -13.69 -3.42 15.37
N ALA A 422 -13.78 -2.79 16.54
CA ALA A 422 -15.03 -2.21 17.03
C ALA A 422 -15.52 -1.03 16.19
N ASN A 423 -14.61 -0.17 15.71
CA ASN A 423 -14.93 0.93 14.82
C ASN A 423 -15.31 0.44 13.41
N GLU A 424 -14.52 -0.48 12.83
CA GLU A 424 -14.78 -1.02 11.48
C GLU A 424 -16.13 -1.74 11.39
N ASN A 425 -16.51 -2.46 12.46
CA ASN A 425 -17.77 -3.20 12.54
C ASN A 425 -18.90 -2.43 13.24
N GLN A 426 -18.73 -1.12 13.48
CA GLN A 426 -19.74 -0.21 14.04
C GLN A 426 -20.34 -0.69 15.38
N LEU A 427 -19.53 -1.33 16.22
CA LEU A 427 -19.92 -1.63 17.61
C LEU A 427 -20.01 -0.36 18.46
N VAL A 428 -19.20 0.63 18.10
CA VAL A 428 -19.08 1.95 18.74
C VAL A 428 -19.10 3.02 17.66
N GLU A 429 -19.49 4.25 18.00
CA GLU A 429 -19.44 5.38 17.05
C GLU A 429 -18.00 5.77 16.70
N SER A 430 -17.74 6.05 15.43
CA SER A 430 -16.43 6.41 14.89
C SER A 430 -16.08 7.90 15.03
N THR A 431 -16.85 8.67 15.81
CA THR A 431 -16.62 10.09 16.08
C THR A 431 -15.43 10.28 17.03
N SER A 432 -14.64 11.34 16.81
CA SER A 432 -13.45 11.69 17.62
C SER A 432 -13.73 12.01 19.10
N ARG A 433 -15.01 12.04 19.50
CA ARG A 433 -15.49 12.28 20.86
C ARG A 433 -16.07 11.03 21.52
N SER A 434 -16.17 9.90 20.81
CA SER A 434 -16.72 8.68 21.39
C SER A 434 -15.69 8.02 22.32
N PRO A 435 -16.11 7.47 23.48
CA PRO A 435 -15.21 6.76 24.38
C PRO A 435 -14.82 5.37 23.87
N GLY A 436 -15.24 4.97 22.65
CA GLY A 436 -14.99 3.65 22.08
C GLY A 436 -15.40 2.51 23.03
N LEU A 437 -14.53 1.52 23.17
CA LEU A 437 -14.70 0.40 24.11
C LEU A 437 -14.24 0.72 25.54
N GLU A 438 -13.67 1.89 25.80
CA GLU A 438 -12.92 2.19 27.03
C GLU A 438 -13.81 2.09 28.28
N ALA A 439 -15.03 2.62 28.21
CA ALA A 439 -16.00 2.51 29.30
C ALA A 439 -16.35 1.05 29.65
N LEU A 440 -16.47 0.18 28.64
CA LEU A 440 -16.79 -1.24 28.83
C LEU A 440 -15.59 -2.00 29.41
N VAL A 441 -14.39 -1.71 28.92
CA VAL A 441 -13.13 -2.28 29.45
C VAL A 441 -12.95 -1.92 30.92
N LEU A 442 -13.13 -0.64 31.28
CA LEU A 442 -13.00 -0.19 32.67
C LEU A 442 -14.03 -0.88 33.59
N ALA A 443 -15.27 -1.02 33.13
CA ALA A 443 -16.32 -1.73 33.86
C ALA A 443 -15.98 -3.23 34.06
N LEU A 444 -15.39 -3.88 33.04
CA LEU A 444 -14.95 -5.26 33.13
C LEU A 444 -13.74 -5.44 34.06
N LYS A 445 -12.74 -4.54 34.01
CA LYS A 445 -11.58 -4.54 34.91
C LYS A 445 -11.96 -4.30 36.39
N GLU A 446 -13.06 -3.58 36.66
CA GLU A 446 -13.60 -3.41 38.02
C GLU A 446 -14.16 -4.72 38.61
N ILE A 447 -14.47 -5.70 37.77
CA ILE A 447 -14.94 -7.03 38.15
C ILE A 447 -13.77 -8.00 38.09
N LYS A 448 -13.19 -8.31 39.26
CA LYS A 448 -12.00 -9.16 39.41
C LYS A 448 -12.03 -10.50 38.64
N SER A 449 -13.20 -11.12 38.49
CA SER A 449 -13.38 -12.35 37.71
C SER A 449 -14.79 -12.36 37.15
N VAL A 450 -14.90 -12.28 35.82
CA VAL A 450 -16.16 -12.28 35.09
C VAL A 450 -16.53 -13.71 34.72
N ASP A 451 -17.77 -14.11 35.04
CA ASP A 451 -18.26 -15.47 34.77
C ASP A 451 -18.36 -15.79 33.26
N ALA A 452 -18.16 -17.04 32.88
CA ALA A 452 -18.24 -17.51 31.49
C ALA A 452 -19.61 -17.25 30.84
N ALA A 453 -20.70 -17.28 31.60
CA ALA A 453 -22.03 -16.96 31.11
C ALA A 453 -22.16 -15.47 30.69
N ILE A 454 -21.48 -14.56 31.41
CA ILE A 454 -21.44 -13.13 31.08
C ILE A 454 -20.60 -12.91 29.83
N TRP A 455 -19.46 -13.57 29.70
CA TRP A 455 -18.65 -13.52 28.48
C TRP A 455 -19.41 -14.04 27.25
N SER A 456 -20.10 -15.19 27.38
CA SER A 456 -20.93 -15.71 26.28
C SER A 456 -22.08 -14.79 25.92
N TYR A 457 -22.64 -14.07 26.89
CA TYR A 457 -23.69 -13.08 26.66
C TYR A 457 -23.15 -11.86 25.91
N LEU A 458 -22.02 -11.29 26.35
CA LEU A 458 -21.37 -10.17 25.67
C LEU A 458 -20.94 -10.54 24.25
N ASP A 459 -20.42 -11.75 24.05
CA ASP A 459 -20.04 -12.27 22.74
C ASP A 459 -21.24 -12.32 21.76
N ASN A 460 -22.39 -12.81 22.23
CA ASN A 460 -23.62 -12.78 21.45
C ASN A 460 -24.10 -11.34 21.15
N CYS A 461 -23.85 -10.38 22.05
CA CYS A 461 -24.16 -8.97 21.82
C CYS A 461 -23.25 -8.37 20.73
N PHE A 462 -21.94 -8.65 20.77
CA PHE A 462 -20.98 -8.23 19.75
C PHE A 462 -21.33 -8.81 18.39
N GLU A 463 -21.59 -10.11 18.31
CA GLU A 463 -21.97 -10.79 17.05
C GLU A 463 -23.24 -10.20 16.45
N ARG A 464 -24.29 -10.00 17.25
CA ARG A 464 -25.55 -9.42 16.77
C ARG A 464 -25.37 -7.98 16.32
N CYS A 465 -24.62 -7.18 17.08
CA CYS A 465 -24.33 -5.79 16.73
C CYS A 465 -23.60 -5.71 15.39
N ALA A 466 -22.52 -6.47 15.23
CA ALA A 466 -21.73 -6.50 14.01
C ALA A 466 -22.47 -7.09 12.80
N ARG A 467 -23.42 -8.01 13.00
CA ARG A 467 -24.21 -8.61 11.91
C ARG A 467 -25.28 -7.67 11.36
N SER A 468 -25.82 -6.79 12.19
CA SER A 468 -26.89 -5.85 11.81
C SER A 468 -26.65 -4.45 12.40
N PRO A 469 -25.54 -3.76 12.07
CA PRO A 469 -25.16 -2.52 12.73
C PRO A 469 -26.17 -1.39 12.47
N ILE A 470 -26.71 -1.32 11.25
CA ILE A 470 -27.73 -0.33 10.83
C ILE A 470 -28.94 -0.35 11.76
N LYS A 471 -29.47 -1.55 12.08
CA LYS A 471 -30.62 -1.70 13.00
C LYS A 471 -30.36 -1.05 14.37
N TYR A 472 -29.13 -1.16 14.89
CA TYR A 472 -28.80 -0.63 16.21
C TYR A 472 -28.45 0.85 16.17
N LEU A 473 -27.89 1.35 15.07
CA LEU A 473 -27.73 2.79 14.84
C LEU A 473 -29.09 3.49 14.76
N GLU A 474 -30.04 2.95 14.00
CA GLU A 474 -31.41 3.47 13.93
C GLU A 474 -32.10 3.50 15.30
N LYS A 475 -31.89 2.45 16.13
CA LYS A 475 -32.41 2.43 17.50
C LYS A 475 -31.74 3.43 18.44
N VAL A 476 -30.45 3.71 18.23
CA VAL A 476 -29.75 4.78 18.96
C VAL A 476 -30.37 6.13 18.58
N GLU A 477 -30.61 6.38 17.29
CA GLU A 477 -31.26 7.59 16.80
C GLU A 477 -32.68 7.75 17.36
N GLU A 478 -33.50 6.68 17.34
CA GLU A 478 -34.84 6.68 17.93
C GLU A 478 -34.82 7.04 19.43
N GLN A 479 -33.86 6.50 20.18
CA GLN A 479 -33.69 6.84 21.60
C GLN A 479 -33.25 8.29 21.84
N LEU A 480 -32.40 8.85 20.96
CA LEU A 480 -31.96 10.24 21.02
C LEU A 480 -33.10 11.21 20.66
N GLU A 481 -33.91 10.87 19.66
CA GLU A 481 -35.11 11.62 19.26
C GLU A 481 -36.16 11.64 20.39
N MET A 482 -36.43 10.48 20.99
CA MET A 482 -37.34 10.37 22.15
C MET A 482 -36.86 11.17 23.36
N ALA A 483 -35.55 11.33 23.53
CA ALA A 483 -34.94 12.12 24.59
C ALA A 483 -34.86 13.63 24.26
N GLY A 484 -35.27 14.06 23.05
CA GLY A 484 -35.29 15.46 22.63
C GLY A 484 -33.90 16.07 22.41
N ILE A 485 -32.91 15.25 22.04
CA ILE A 485 -31.51 15.66 21.87
C ILE A 485 -31.18 15.81 20.38
N ALA A 486 -30.47 16.88 19.99
CA ALA A 486 -29.99 17.04 18.62
C ALA A 486 -28.86 16.04 18.33
N SER A 487 -29.00 15.28 17.24
CA SER A 487 -28.08 14.19 16.80
C SER A 487 -26.60 14.60 16.68
N GLU A 488 -26.31 15.89 16.50
CA GLU A 488 -24.94 16.39 16.29
C GLU A 488 -24.09 16.56 17.58
N GLU A 489 -24.67 16.40 18.79
CA GLU A 489 -23.98 16.74 20.05
C GLU A 489 -23.58 15.56 20.95
N THR A 490 -23.93 14.31 20.64
CA THR A 490 -23.81 13.21 21.63
C THR A 490 -23.07 11.98 21.14
N ALA A 491 -22.07 11.54 21.92
CA ALA A 491 -21.44 10.23 21.76
C ALA A 491 -22.40 9.14 22.28
N ALA A 492 -22.96 8.32 21.41
CA ALA A 492 -23.73 7.13 21.78
C ALA A 492 -23.04 5.85 21.29
N SER A 493 -23.45 4.70 21.81
CA SER A 493 -22.76 3.44 21.54
C SER A 493 -23.78 2.35 21.16
N PRO A 494 -23.79 1.86 19.91
CA PRO A 494 -24.70 0.81 19.46
C PRO A 494 -24.66 -0.45 20.34
N ILE A 495 -23.49 -0.78 20.89
CA ILE A 495 -23.34 -1.93 21.79
C ILE A 495 -24.18 -1.80 23.08
N MET A 496 -24.46 -0.59 23.58
CA MET A 496 -25.31 -0.41 24.77
C MET A 496 -26.76 -0.80 24.51
N VAL A 497 -27.25 -0.49 23.30
CA VAL A 497 -28.60 -0.83 22.87
C VAL A 497 -28.73 -2.34 22.65
N THR A 498 -27.72 -2.98 22.07
CA THR A 498 -27.73 -4.43 21.84
C THR A 498 -27.69 -5.21 23.14
N ILE A 499 -26.90 -4.76 24.12
CA ILE A 499 -26.88 -5.29 25.49
C ILE A 499 -28.30 -5.26 26.07
N GLY A 500 -28.99 -4.11 25.99
CA GLY A 500 -30.37 -3.98 26.47
C GLY A 500 -31.35 -4.94 25.80
N GLU A 501 -31.29 -5.08 24.47
CA GLU A 501 -32.13 -6.00 23.72
C GLU A 501 -31.88 -7.47 24.08
N GLN A 502 -30.63 -7.85 24.33
CA GLN A 502 -30.27 -9.23 24.63
C GLN A 502 -30.43 -9.62 26.10
N LEU A 503 -30.55 -8.64 27.00
CA LEU A 503 -30.61 -8.84 28.45
C LEU A 503 -31.74 -9.81 28.90
N PRO A 504 -32.96 -9.78 28.34
CA PRO A 504 -34.03 -10.71 28.72
C PRO A 504 -33.70 -12.18 28.43
N PHE A 505 -32.91 -12.45 27.38
CA PHE A 505 -32.56 -13.82 27.00
C PHE A 505 -31.60 -14.45 28.00
N LEU A 506 -30.64 -13.68 28.53
CA LEU A 506 -29.75 -14.15 29.59
C LEU A 506 -30.53 -14.46 30.88
N ILE A 507 -31.53 -13.65 31.21
CA ILE A 507 -32.35 -13.83 32.41
C ILE A 507 -33.31 -15.02 32.28
N ALA A 508 -33.88 -15.21 31.09
CA ALA A 508 -34.71 -16.36 30.77
C ALA A 508 -33.95 -17.70 30.87
N SER A 509 -32.63 -17.69 30.64
CA SER A 509 -31.75 -18.85 30.87
C SER A 509 -31.54 -19.21 32.35
N SER A 510 -32.16 -18.48 33.30
CA SER A 510 -32.11 -18.72 34.76
C SER A 510 -30.68 -18.72 35.34
N PRO A 511 -29.93 -17.62 35.23
CA PRO A 511 -28.57 -17.53 35.76
C PRO A 511 -28.57 -17.59 37.29
N ASP A 512 -27.52 -18.14 37.88
CA ASP A 512 -27.35 -18.16 39.33
C ASP A 512 -27.48 -16.75 39.94
N LYS A 513 -28.01 -16.68 41.17
CA LYS A 513 -28.23 -15.40 41.88
C LYS A 513 -26.98 -14.53 41.97
N ASP A 514 -25.80 -15.14 41.92
CA ASP A 514 -24.52 -14.42 41.98
C ASP A 514 -24.08 -13.90 40.60
N ILE A 515 -24.36 -14.63 39.52
CA ILE A 515 -24.17 -14.15 38.13
C ILE A 515 -25.08 -12.95 37.88
N ALA A 516 -26.34 -13.00 38.32
CA ALA A 516 -27.28 -11.90 38.17
C ALA A 516 -26.83 -10.64 38.94
N LYS A 517 -26.28 -10.79 40.16
CA LYS A 517 -25.70 -9.67 40.91
C LYS A 517 -24.46 -9.09 40.22
N MET A 518 -23.60 -9.95 39.67
CA MET A 518 -22.40 -9.55 38.96
C MET A 518 -22.75 -8.78 37.68
N LEU A 519 -23.77 -9.23 36.93
CA LEU A 519 -24.29 -8.55 35.74
C LEU A 519 -24.81 -7.14 36.08
N VAL A 520 -25.64 -6.99 37.12
CA VAL A 520 -26.15 -5.66 37.52
C VAL A 520 -25.01 -4.74 37.98
N LYS A 521 -23.98 -5.29 38.63
CA LYS A 521 -22.78 -4.54 38.99
C LYS A 521 -22.03 -4.08 37.72
N LEU A 522 -21.85 -4.95 36.73
CA LEU A 522 -21.20 -4.64 35.46
C LEU A 522 -21.93 -3.52 34.70
N LEU A 523 -23.25 -3.65 34.56
CA LEU A 523 -24.07 -2.67 33.85
C LEU A 523 -24.05 -1.30 34.56
N SER A 524 -24.08 -1.29 35.90
CA SER A 524 -23.99 -0.04 36.66
C SER A 524 -22.61 0.62 36.53
N ALA A 525 -21.53 -0.18 36.55
CA ALA A 525 -20.17 0.31 36.32
C ALA A 525 -20.01 0.85 34.89
N TYR A 526 -20.58 0.16 33.89
CA TYR A 526 -20.52 0.59 32.50
C TYR A 526 -21.20 1.95 32.30
N LEU A 527 -22.41 2.13 32.84
CA LEU A 527 -23.10 3.43 32.80
C LEU A 527 -22.31 4.54 33.51
N GLY A 528 -21.66 4.22 34.64
CA GLY A 528 -20.84 5.18 35.40
C GLY A 528 -19.58 5.62 34.66
N HIS A 529 -18.84 4.68 34.08
CA HIS A 529 -17.63 4.98 33.30
C HIS A 529 -17.98 5.73 32.01
N SER A 530 -19.07 5.38 31.34
CA SER A 530 -19.57 6.12 30.18
C SER A 530 -19.95 7.57 30.52
N ALA A 531 -20.59 7.81 31.67
CA ALA A 531 -20.87 9.16 32.14
C ALA A 531 -19.58 9.95 32.42
N SER A 532 -18.55 9.29 32.96
CA SER A 532 -17.26 9.92 33.26
C SER A 532 -16.45 10.29 32.01
N LEU A 533 -16.64 9.56 30.91
CA LEU A 533 -15.97 9.75 29.63
C LEU A 533 -16.75 10.67 28.67
N GLY A 534 -17.82 11.33 29.14
CA GLY A 534 -18.51 12.39 28.40
C GLY A 534 -19.70 11.95 27.55
N VAL A 535 -20.23 10.73 27.74
CA VAL A 535 -21.51 10.31 27.14
C VAL A 535 -22.66 11.12 27.75
N SER A 536 -23.66 11.47 26.93
CA SER A 536 -24.81 12.27 27.37
C SER A 536 -25.59 11.62 28.51
N GLY A 537 -25.85 12.39 29.57
CA GLY A 537 -26.60 11.92 30.74
C GLY A 537 -28.03 11.48 30.40
N SER A 538 -28.70 12.16 29.48
CA SER A 538 -30.06 11.82 29.06
C SER A 538 -30.12 10.51 28.25
N PHE A 539 -29.12 10.24 27.41
CA PHE A 539 -28.99 8.95 26.72
C PHE A 539 -28.72 7.79 27.71
N LEU A 540 -27.86 8.02 28.70
CA LEU A 540 -27.58 7.02 29.75
C LEU A 540 -28.81 6.75 30.63
N GLU A 541 -29.62 7.76 30.92
CA GLU A 541 -30.89 7.58 31.64
C GLU A 541 -31.90 6.75 30.83
N ALA A 542 -32.06 7.04 29.54
CA ALA A 542 -32.92 6.25 28.64
C ALA A 542 -32.43 4.80 28.51
N THR A 543 -31.11 4.60 28.39
CA THR A 543 -30.48 3.27 28.33
C THR A 543 -30.68 2.50 29.63
N LYS A 544 -30.53 3.17 30.78
CA LYS A 544 -30.79 2.59 32.10
C LYS A 544 -32.25 2.15 32.25
N GLU A 545 -33.21 2.96 31.80
CA GLU A 545 -34.62 2.61 31.85
C GLU A 545 -34.93 1.41 30.93
N SER A 546 -34.33 1.37 29.74
CA SER A 546 -34.40 0.22 28.83
C SER A 546 -33.83 -1.05 29.46
N TRP A 547 -32.68 -0.98 30.14
CA TRP A 547 -32.11 -2.14 30.82
C TRP A 547 -32.93 -2.56 32.05
N ALA A 548 -33.47 -1.60 32.81
CA ALA A 548 -34.31 -1.86 33.98
C ALA A 548 -35.62 -2.57 33.60
N THR A 549 -36.21 -2.22 32.47
CA THR A 549 -37.40 -2.90 31.92
C THR A 549 -37.06 -4.29 31.39
N ALA A 550 -35.92 -4.43 30.69
CA ALA A 550 -35.43 -5.71 30.21
C ALA A 550 -35.03 -6.71 31.33
N LEU A 551 -34.67 -6.21 32.52
CA LEU A 551 -34.35 -7.04 33.69
C LEU A 551 -35.57 -7.75 34.32
N GLY A 552 -36.77 -7.20 34.19
CA GLY A 552 -38.04 -7.80 34.66
C GLY A 552 -38.21 -7.98 36.19
N ASP A 553 -37.13 -8.00 36.98
CA ASP A 553 -37.14 -8.14 38.45
C ASP A 553 -37.03 -6.78 39.16
N ALA A 554 -38.08 -6.41 39.91
CA ALA A 554 -38.21 -5.17 40.67
C ALA A 554 -37.13 -4.94 41.74
N LYS A 555 -36.42 -5.99 42.20
CA LYS A 555 -35.28 -5.86 43.13
C LYS A 555 -33.95 -5.59 42.43
N MET A 556 -33.80 -6.07 41.20
CA MET A 556 -32.58 -5.93 40.40
C MET A 556 -32.58 -4.60 39.64
N SER A 557 -33.73 -4.18 39.12
CA SER A 557 -33.91 -2.85 38.51
C SER A 557 -33.64 -1.71 39.50
N LYS A 558 -33.97 -1.88 40.78
CA LYS A 558 -33.64 -0.91 41.85
C LYS A 558 -32.15 -0.81 42.17
N LYS A 559 -31.36 -1.83 41.83
CA LYS A 559 -29.91 -1.86 42.05
C LYS A 559 -29.11 -1.30 40.87
N LEU A 560 -29.71 -1.24 39.68
CA LEU A 560 -29.12 -0.58 38.52
C LEU A 560 -29.09 0.93 38.77
N THR A 561 -27.89 1.48 38.93
CA THR A 561 -27.68 2.90 39.21
C THR A 561 -26.62 3.47 38.29
N ILE A 562 -26.66 4.78 38.04
CA ILE A 562 -25.55 5.52 37.43
C ILE A 562 -24.76 6.08 38.60
N PRO A 563 -23.57 5.53 38.93
CA PRO A 563 -22.76 6.04 40.04
C PRO A 563 -22.38 7.51 39.80
N ALA A 564 -22.54 8.37 40.81
CA ALA A 564 -22.13 9.76 40.73
C ALA A 564 -20.59 9.86 40.68
N LYS A 565 -20.05 10.57 39.67
CA LYS A 565 -18.63 10.94 39.46
C LYS A 565 -17.64 10.17 40.35
N GLN A 566 -17.16 9.02 39.86
CA GLN A 566 -15.89 8.50 40.34
C GLN A 566 -14.82 9.49 39.85
N THR A 567 -14.13 10.18 40.76
CA THR A 567 -12.89 10.89 40.43
C THR A 567 -11.98 9.93 39.67
N PRO A 568 -11.35 10.35 38.55
CA PRO A 568 -10.44 9.47 37.83
C PRO A 568 -9.37 9.00 38.82
N ALA A 569 -9.30 7.69 39.05
CA ALA A 569 -8.14 7.11 39.71
C ALA A 569 -6.95 7.54 38.86
N ALA A 570 -6.04 8.30 39.47
CA ALA A 570 -4.79 8.68 38.85
C ALA A 570 -4.13 7.39 38.32
N VAL A 571 -4.09 7.25 37.00
CA VAL A 571 -3.11 6.38 36.36
C VAL A 571 -1.77 7.00 36.71
N SER A 572 -1.13 6.41 37.71
CA SER A 572 0.26 6.66 38.02
C SER A 572 1.05 6.28 36.78
N GLU A 573 1.49 7.28 36.01
CA GLU A 573 2.64 7.10 35.14
C GLU A 573 3.79 6.58 36.00
N PRO A 574 4.37 5.40 35.71
CA PRO A 574 5.65 5.06 36.30
C PRO A 574 6.67 6.05 35.74
N THR A 575 7.21 6.88 36.64
CA THR A 575 8.39 7.70 36.40
C THR A 575 9.50 6.83 35.81
N SER A 576 9.74 6.98 34.51
CA SER A 576 10.89 6.40 33.84
C SER A 576 12.08 7.36 33.96
N THR A 577 13.02 6.98 34.81
CA THR A 577 14.41 7.42 34.68
C THR A 577 15.08 6.59 33.59
N ASP A 578 15.53 7.27 32.53
CA ASP A 578 16.60 6.93 31.59
C ASP A 578 16.81 5.46 31.15
N ALA A 579 16.39 5.13 29.92
CA ALA A 579 17.17 4.33 28.96
C ALA A 579 16.53 4.29 27.55
N ARG A 580 16.99 5.20 26.67
CA ARG A 580 17.11 5.11 25.19
C ARG A 580 16.09 4.23 24.43
N SER A 581 15.00 4.85 23.96
CA SER A 581 14.25 4.42 22.78
C SER A 581 14.50 5.38 21.61
N SER A 582 14.67 4.79 20.44
CA SER A 582 14.88 5.42 19.14
C SER A 582 13.66 6.21 18.70
N SER A 583 13.89 7.50 18.43
CA SER A 583 12.93 8.46 17.91
C SER A 583 12.35 8.04 16.56
N THR A 584 11.08 7.65 16.54
CA THR A 584 10.19 7.82 15.40
C THR A 584 9.87 9.30 15.28
N ASN A 585 10.16 9.88 14.11
CA ASN A 585 10.02 11.31 13.86
C ASN A 585 8.54 11.72 13.96
N GLY A 586 8.28 12.63 14.91
CA GLY A 586 7.07 13.42 14.95
C GLY A 586 6.95 14.31 13.73
N LEU A 587 5.76 14.32 13.16
CA LEU A 587 5.27 15.40 12.32
C LEU A 587 5.39 16.71 13.10
N ILE A 588 6.33 17.55 12.68
CA ILE A 588 6.41 18.95 13.09
C ILE A 588 5.10 19.60 12.64
N ARG A 589 4.25 19.94 13.60
CA ARG A 589 3.21 20.95 13.44
C ARG A 589 3.92 22.28 13.14
N SER A 590 4.11 22.57 11.85
CA SER A 590 4.26 23.96 11.42
C SER A 590 2.88 24.60 11.55
N SER A 591 2.79 25.65 12.34
CA SER A 591 1.63 26.54 12.38
C SER A 591 1.53 27.27 11.04
N THR A 592 0.95 26.60 10.06
CA THR A 592 0.54 27.20 8.79
C THR A 592 -0.73 26.48 8.40
N THR A 593 -1.85 27.20 8.44
CA THR A 593 -3.14 26.77 7.89
C THR A 593 -2.94 26.09 6.54
N PRO A 594 -3.29 24.81 6.36
CA PRO A 594 -3.03 24.13 5.10
C PRO A 594 -4.07 24.61 4.09
N LYS A 595 -3.61 25.28 3.03
CA LYS A 595 -4.40 25.39 1.80
C LYS A 595 -4.31 24.04 1.10
N LEU A 596 -5.18 23.10 1.46
CA LEU A 596 -5.42 21.90 0.65
C LEU A 596 -6.33 22.29 -0.52
N SER A 597 -5.72 22.61 -1.66
CA SER A 597 -6.42 22.59 -2.93
C SER A 597 -5.63 21.70 -3.86
N LEU A 598 -6.15 20.51 -4.17
CA LEU A 598 -5.63 19.65 -5.24
C LEU A 598 -5.46 20.50 -6.51
N THR A 599 -4.27 20.47 -7.09
CA THR A 599 -3.95 21.19 -8.32
C THR A 599 -4.45 20.39 -9.54
N SER A 600 -4.50 21.03 -10.72
CA SER A 600 -4.92 20.36 -11.97
C SER A 600 -4.00 19.17 -12.31
N ASP A 601 -2.72 19.29 -11.99
CA ASP A 601 -1.69 18.27 -12.25
C ASP A 601 -1.85 17.04 -11.35
N ASP A 602 -2.22 17.22 -10.08
CA ASP A 602 -2.53 16.11 -9.17
C ASP A 602 -3.74 15.30 -9.68
N LEU A 603 -4.73 15.98 -10.26
CA LEU A 603 -5.92 15.34 -10.80
C LEU A 603 -5.61 14.52 -12.06
N VAL A 604 -4.70 15.01 -12.89
CA VAL A 604 -4.15 14.28 -14.04
C VAL A 604 -3.44 13.01 -13.57
N GLU A 605 -2.59 13.07 -12.54
CA GLU A 605 -1.87 11.89 -12.02
C GLU A 605 -2.83 10.82 -11.47
N ILE A 606 -3.90 11.21 -10.78
CA ILE A 606 -4.84 10.28 -10.12
C ILE A 606 -5.81 9.63 -11.13
N LEU A 607 -6.34 10.42 -12.07
CA LEU A 607 -7.49 10.04 -12.89
C LEU A 607 -7.17 9.77 -14.37
N THR A 608 -5.97 10.11 -14.85
CA THR A 608 -5.61 9.82 -16.25
C THR A 608 -5.27 8.34 -16.43
N VAL A 609 -5.93 7.71 -17.39
CA VAL A 609 -5.57 6.38 -17.89
C VAL A 609 -5.02 6.53 -19.32
N PRO A 610 -3.76 6.12 -19.59
CA PRO A 610 -3.17 6.22 -20.92
C PRO A 610 -3.97 5.43 -21.95
N ILE A 611 -4.17 6.00 -23.14
CA ILE A 611 -4.73 5.26 -24.27
C ILE A 611 -3.59 4.45 -24.89
N PRO A 612 -3.70 3.11 -25.00
CA PRO A 612 -2.71 2.29 -25.68
C PRO A 612 -2.48 2.80 -27.11
N THR A 613 -1.25 3.23 -27.41
CA THR A 613 -0.86 3.68 -28.76
C THR A 613 -0.92 2.51 -29.73
N ILE A 614 -1.67 2.67 -30.82
CA ILE A 614 -1.76 1.69 -31.90
C ILE A 614 -0.39 1.64 -32.59
N LYS A 615 0.28 0.48 -32.54
CA LYS A 615 1.60 0.27 -33.18
C LYS A 615 1.41 -0.41 -34.53
N ASP A 616 1.56 0.33 -35.62
CA ASP A 616 1.37 -0.19 -36.99
C ASP A 616 2.31 -1.37 -37.34
N ASN A 617 3.47 -1.45 -36.68
CA ASN A 617 4.44 -2.55 -36.82
C ASN A 617 3.91 -3.93 -36.34
N ALA A 618 2.73 -3.99 -35.73
CA ALA A 618 2.10 -5.24 -35.29
C ALA A 618 1.73 -6.18 -36.45
N LEU A 619 1.44 -5.65 -37.65
CA LEU A 619 1.08 -6.44 -38.83
C LEU A 619 2.21 -7.33 -39.36
N LEU A 620 3.47 -6.96 -39.09
CA LEU A 620 4.66 -7.61 -39.66
C LEU A 620 5.27 -8.69 -38.74
N LYS A 621 4.96 -8.70 -37.44
CA LYS A 621 5.69 -9.48 -36.43
C LYS A 621 5.04 -10.80 -36.02
N TRP A 622 3.84 -11.12 -36.50
CA TRP A 622 3.06 -12.25 -35.98
C TRP A 622 3.31 -13.59 -36.68
N SER A 623 3.75 -13.60 -37.94
CA SER A 623 3.80 -14.83 -38.75
C SER A 623 4.81 -15.86 -38.21
N THR A 624 5.93 -15.39 -37.65
CA THR A 624 7.00 -16.21 -37.08
C THR A 624 6.77 -16.64 -35.63
N LYS A 625 5.73 -16.12 -34.97
CA LYS A 625 5.47 -16.30 -33.53
C LYS A 625 4.65 -17.56 -33.25
N ALA A 626 4.88 -18.23 -32.12
CA ALA A 626 4.12 -19.42 -31.74
C ALA A 626 2.66 -19.04 -31.35
N PRO A 627 1.66 -19.94 -31.50
CA PRO A 627 0.27 -19.67 -31.11
C PRO A 627 0.11 -19.16 -29.68
N GLU A 628 0.92 -19.69 -28.75
CA GLU A 628 0.95 -19.29 -27.35
C GLU A 628 1.44 -17.84 -27.21
N GLU A 629 2.51 -17.46 -27.93
CA GLU A 629 3.03 -16.08 -27.94
C GLU A 629 2.01 -15.10 -28.55
N LEU A 630 1.22 -15.53 -29.53
CA LEU A 630 0.20 -14.67 -30.14
C LEU A 630 -0.86 -14.20 -29.13
N VAL A 631 -1.19 -15.08 -28.18
CA VAL A 631 -2.20 -14.86 -27.15
C VAL A 631 -1.54 -14.23 -25.92
N GLU A 632 -0.51 -14.85 -25.34
CA GLU A 632 0.14 -14.45 -24.08
C GLU A 632 0.93 -13.15 -24.17
N GLU A 633 1.71 -12.93 -25.25
CA GLU A 633 2.53 -11.70 -25.42
C GLU A 633 1.72 -10.51 -25.95
N GLY A 634 0.39 -10.63 -26.10
CA GLY A 634 -0.50 -9.53 -26.48
C GLY A 634 -0.46 -9.13 -27.96
N HIS A 635 0.07 -9.99 -28.83
CA HIS A 635 0.10 -9.73 -30.28
C HIS A 635 -1.31 -9.69 -30.89
N ALA A 636 -2.20 -10.63 -30.53
CA ALA A 636 -3.59 -10.61 -31.00
C ALA A 636 -4.30 -9.30 -30.58
N VAL A 637 -4.11 -8.86 -29.34
CA VAL A 637 -4.64 -7.58 -28.82
C VAL A 637 -4.16 -6.39 -29.66
N SER A 638 -2.87 -6.37 -30.03
CA SER A 638 -2.32 -5.29 -30.85
C SER A 638 -2.95 -5.21 -32.25
N VAL A 639 -3.28 -6.37 -32.85
CA VAL A 639 -3.94 -6.42 -34.17
C VAL A 639 -5.43 -6.09 -34.06
N ILE A 640 -6.11 -6.49 -32.97
CA ILE A 640 -7.49 -6.07 -32.70
C ILE A 640 -7.61 -4.55 -32.71
N TRP A 641 -6.68 -3.84 -32.05
CA TRP A 641 -6.71 -2.38 -32.02
C TRP A 641 -6.44 -1.72 -33.37
N LEU A 642 -5.77 -2.39 -34.31
CA LEU A 642 -5.59 -1.86 -35.68
C LEU A 642 -6.91 -1.78 -36.47
N LEU A 643 -7.96 -2.48 -36.02
CA LEU A 643 -9.29 -2.33 -36.60
C LEU A 643 -9.92 -0.94 -36.34
N ALA A 644 -9.42 -0.18 -35.35
CA ALA A 644 -9.80 1.22 -35.12
C ALA A 644 -8.96 2.23 -35.92
N SER A 645 -8.02 1.79 -36.76
CA SER A 645 -7.19 2.69 -37.57
C SER A 645 -8.05 3.53 -38.52
N GLU A 646 -7.68 4.80 -38.71
CA GLU A 646 -8.30 5.70 -39.70
C GLU A 646 -8.15 5.16 -41.13
N HIS A 647 -7.07 4.43 -41.40
CA HIS A 647 -6.76 3.90 -42.72
C HIS A 647 -7.48 2.57 -43.02
N ILE A 648 -8.33 2.58 -44.05
CA ILE A 648 -9.09 1.39 -44.48
C ILE A 648 -8.20 0.21 -44.89
N SER A 649 -7.02 0.48 -45.46
CA SER A 649 -6.03 -0.55 -45.82
C SER A 649 -5.54 -1.30 -44.59
N ILE A 650 -5.19 -0.58 -43.51
CA ILE A 650 -4.74 -1.14 -42.24
C ILE A 650 -5.85 -1.97 -41.61
N ARG A 651 -7.11 -1.49 -41.61
CA ARG A 651 -8.25 -2.25 -41.08
C ARG A 651 -8.48 -3.56 -41.84
N LYS A 652 -8.41 -3.53 -43.18
CA LYS A 652 -8.56 -4.73 -44.01
C LYS A 652 -7.43 -5.74 -43.78
N GLU A 653 -6.19 -5.26 -43.69
CA GLU A 653 -5.04 -6.11 -43.44
C GLU A 653 -5.06 -6.71 -42.02
N ALA A 654 -5.49 -5.94 -41.03
CA ALA A 654 -5.72 -6.41 -39.66
C ALA A 654 -6.77 -7.52 -39.62
N LEU A 655 -7.90 -7.37 -40.32
CA LEU A 655 -8.96 -8.39 -40.38
C LEU A 655 -8.44 -9.70 -41.01
N VAL A 656 -7.68 -9.61 -42.12
CA VAL A 656 -7.04 -10.77 -42.74
C VAL A 656 -6.00 -11.42 -41.81
N THR A 657 -5.25 -10.60 -41.08
CA THR A 657 -4.25 -11.07 -40.12
C THR A 657 -4.90 -11.80 -38.95
N LEU A 658 -5.98 -11.26 -38.38
CA LEU A 658 -6.75 -11.92 -37.31
C LEU A 658 -7.32 -13.25 -37.79
N ALA A 659 -7.81 -13.35 -39.03
CA ALA A 659 -8.30 -14.61 -39.58
C ALA A 659 -7.19 -15.68 -39.67
N LYS A 660 -5.98 -15.27 -40.07
CA LYS A 660 -4.83 -16.18 -40.11
C LYS A 660 -4.35 -16.57 -38.70
N MET A 661 -4.35 -15.63 -37.76
CA MET A 661 -4.04 -15.91 -36.34
C MET A 661 -5.05 -16.89 -35.75
N ALA A 662 -6.35 -16.67 -35.98
CA ALA A 662 -7.42 -17.55 -35.51
C ALA A 662 -7.24 -18.98 -36.05
N ALA A 663 -6.98 -19.14 -37.35
CA ALA A 663 -6.70 -20.46 -37.94
C ALA A 663 -5.48 -21.13 -37.30
N LYS A 664 -4.39 -20.37 -37.10
CA LYS A 664 -3.16 -20.86 -36.47
C LYS A 664 -3.36 -21.27 -35.00
N ILE A 665 -4.19 -20.55 -34.25
CA ILE A 665 -4.54 -20.88 -32.86
C ILE A 665 -5.41 -22.13 -32.81
N ARG A 666 -6.41 -22.24 -33.71
CA ARG A 666 -7.30 -23.41 -33.76
C ARG A 666 -6.56 -24.72 -34.02
N ASP A 667 -5.59 -24.70 -34.93
CA ASP A 667 -4.84 -25.89 -35.31
C ASP A 667 -3.67 -26.20 -34.33
N SER A 668 -3.58 -25.47 -33.20
CA SER A 668 -2.54 -25.64 -32.17
C SER A 668 -3.00 -26.50 -30.99
N ALA A 669 -2.05 -26.92 -30.15
CA ALA A 669 -2.30 -27.66 -28.90
C ALA A 669 -2.57 -26.73 -27.68
N TYR A 670 -2.84 -25.45 -27.91
CA TYR A 670 -3.17 -24.49 -26.86
C TYR A 670 -4.48 -24.87 -26.17
N GLU A 671 -4.50 -24.86 -24.82
CA GLU A 671 -5.60 -25.42 -24.01
C GLU A 671 -6.96 -24.75 -24.29
N GLU A 672 -6.97 -23.45 -24.57
CA GLU A 672 -8.19 -22.65 -24.82
C GLU A 672 -8.32 -22.27 -26.31
N ASN A 673 -7.83 -23.12 -27.21
CA ASN A 673 -7.78 -22.84 -28.65
C ASN A 673 -9.16 -22.59 -29.29
N GLU A 674 -10.19 -23.34 -28.87
CA GLU A 674 -11.56 -23.22 -29.38
C GLU A 674 -12.21 -21.89 -29.00
N GLN A 675 -12.09 -21.48 -27.75
CA GLN A 675 -12.66 -20.24 -27.20
C GLN A 675 -11.96 -19.02 -27.82
N MET A 676 -10.63 -19.06 -27.94
CA MET A 676 -9.86 -17.99 -28.60
C MET A 676 -10.21 -17.89 -30.08
N TRP A 677 -10.32 -19.02 -30.76
CA TRP A 677 -10.75 -19.05 -32.16
C TRP A 677 -12.16 -18.47 -32.32
N LEU A 678 -13.10 -18.85 -31.45
CA LEU A 678 -14.48 -18.37 -31.47
C LEU A 678 -14.55 -16.85 -31.28
N LEU A 679 -13.88 -16.31 -30.26
CA LEU A 679 -13.78 -14.87 -29.99
C LEU A 679 -13.27 -14.09 -31.22
N LEU A 680 -12.17 -14.56 -31.82
CA LEU A 680 -11.57 -13.88 -32.97
C LEU A 680 -12.46 -13.96 -34.21
N MET A 681 -13.09 -15.11 -34.46
CA MET A 681 -13.96 -15.29 -35.62
C MET A 681 -15.25 -14.49 -35.52
N GLU A 682 -15.88 -14.44 -34.34
CA GLU A 682 -17.07 -13.59 -34.13
C GLU A 682 -16.72 -12.11 -34.30
N LEU A 683 -15.58 -11.64 -33.76
CA LEU A 683 -15.11 -10.27 -33.99
C LEU A 683 -14.89 -10.00 -35.48
N ILE A 684 -14.25 -10.92 -36.21
CA ILE A 684 -14.01 -10.79 -37.66
C ILE A 684 -15.33 -10.68 -38.42
N GLU A 685 -16.31 -11.53 -38.10
CA GLU A 685 -17.58 -11.51 -38.81
C GLU A 685 -18.39 -10.24 -38.49
N SER A 686 -18.37 -9.82 -37.22
CA SER A 686 -19.03 -8.59 -36.75
C SER A 686 -18.39 -7.32 -37.31
N SER A 687 -17.10 -7.36 -37.63
CA SER A 687 -16.35 -6.22 -38.16
C SER A 687 -16.36 -6.13 -39.68
N ARG A 688 -16.76 -7.19 -40.40
CA ARG A 688 -16.64 -7.29 -41.87
C ARG A 688 -17.35 -6.15 -42.61
N GLU A 689 -18.56 -5.79 -42.20
CA GLU A 689 -19.33 -4.71 -42.82
C GLU A 689 -18.75 -3.34 -42.48
N ALA A 690 -18.43 -3.10 -41.20
CA ALA A 690 -17.87 -1.84 -40.71
C ALA A 690 -16.49 -1.52 -41.29
N VAL A 691 -15.64 -2.53 -41.51
CA VAL A 691 -14.30 -2.36 -42.12
C VAL A 691 -14.38 -1.97 -43.60
N ASN A 692 -15.39 -2.49 -44.31
CA ASN A 692 -15.59 -2.22 -45.73
C ASN A 692 -16.34 -0.91 -46.00
N ASN A 693 -16.92 -0.29 -44.97
CA ASN A 693 -17.59 0.99 -45.12
C ASN A 693 -16.58 2.11 -45.44
N THR A 694 -16.86 2.84 -46.52
CA THR A 694 -16.06 3.97 -47.02
C THR A 694 -16.68 5.33 -46.72
N ASP A 695 -17.87 5.36 -46.13
CA ASP A 695 -18.57 6.59 -45.78
C ASP A 695 -17.84 7.32 -44.64
N PRO A 696 -17.31 8.54 -44.84
CA PRO A 696 -16.57 9.29 -43.82
C PRO A 696 -17.38 9.63 -42.55
N ASP A 697 -18.71 9.67 -42.63
CA ASP A 697 -19.59 9.89 -41.47
C ASP A 697 -19.93 8.57 -40.74
N THR A 698 -19.61 7.42 -41.34
CA THR A 698 -19.97 6.08 -40.87
C THR A 698 -18.87 4.99 -40.91
N PRO A 699 -17.54 5.20 -40.76
CA PRO A 699 -16.57 4.11 -40.92
C PRO A 699 -15.68 3.91 -39.67
N ALA A 700 -16.12 3.13 -38.68
CA ALA A 700 -15.23 2.45 -37.73
C ALA A 700 -16.02 1.48 -36.86
N ILE A 701 -15.34 0.44 -36.38
CA ILE A 701 -15.84 -0.37 -35.27
C ILE A 701 -15.73 0.48 -34.00
N PRO A 702 -16.77 0.58 -33.17
CA PRO A 702 -16.70 1.33 -31.92
C PRO A 702 -15.55 0.84 -31.03
N SER A 703 -14.81 1.76 -30.40
CA SER A 703 -13.64 1.41 -29.59
C SER A 703 -14.00 0.49 -28.44
N VAL A 704 -15.23 0.64 -27.92
CA VAL A 704 -15.78 -0.24 -26.88
C VAL A 704 -15.86 -1.71 -27.32
N ILE A 705 -16.13 -2.02 -28.59
CA ILE A 705 -16.17 -3.40 -29.07
C ILE A 705 -14.77 -4.01 -29.12
N LEU A 706 -13.79 -3.21 -29.55
CA LEU A 706 -12.39 -3.64 -29.59
C LEU A 706 -11.80 -3.77 -28.19
N ALA A 707 -12.16 -2.87 -27.27
CA ALA A 707 -11.80 -2.98 -25.86
C ALA A 707 -12.36 -4.27 -25.23
N PHE A 708 -13.61 -4.63 -25.55
CA PHE A 708 -14.19 -5.89 -25.10
C PHE A 708 -13.37 -7.08 -25.61
N ALA A 709 -13.12 -7.15 -26.92
CA ALA A 709 -12.38 -8.27 -27.50
C ALA A 709 -10.96 -8.39 -26.92
N ALA A 710 -10.27 -7.26 -26.74
CA ALA A 710 -8.95 -7.22 -26.13
C ALA A 710 -8.96 -7.77 -24.69
N ARG A 711 -9.92 -7.34 -23.86
CA ARG A 711 -10.02 -7.80 -22.47
C ARG A 711 -10.59 -9.21 -22.34
N ALA A 712 -11.42 -9.65 -23.29
CA ALA A 712 -11.95 -11.01 -23.34
C ALA A 712 -10.83 -12.04 -23.56
N ILE A 713 -9.77 -11.70 -24.31
CA ILE A 713 -8.58 -12.54 -24.42
C ILE A 713 -7.98 -12.81 -23.03
N ASP A 714 -7.82 -11.78 -22.18
CA ASP A 714 -7.26 -11.97 -20.84
C ASP A 714 -8.15 -12.79 -19.91
N VAL A 715 -9.47 -12.75 -20.13
CA VAL A 715 -10.43 -13.61 -19.41
C VAL A 715 -10.30 -15.05 -19.87
N LEU A 716 -10.29 -15.30 -21.19
CA LEU A 716 -10.27 -16.65 -21.74
C LEU A 716 -8.95 -17.38 -21.52
N LYS A 717 -7.82 -16.67 -21.34
CA LYS A 717 -6.54 -17.29 -20.94
C LYS A 717 -6.59 -17.96 -19.56
N ASN A 718 -7.55 -17.59 -18.72
CA ASN A 718 -7.64 -18.05 -17.35
C ASN A 718 -9.05 -18.59 -17.05
N PRO A 719 -9.25 -19.92 -17.10
CA PRO A 719 -10.53 -20.56 -16.77
C PRO A 719 -11.05 -20.25 -15.35
N LEU A 720 -10.18 -19.82 -14.43
CA LEU A 720 -10.55 -19.43 -13.07
C LEU A 720 -10.93 -17.94 -12.94
N HIS A 721 -10.96 -17.20 -14.04
CA HIS A 721 -11.34 -15.79 -14.03
C HIS A 721 -12.86 -15.66 -13.74
N ALA A 722 -13.24 -14.71 -12.88
CA ALA A 722 -14.64 -14.49 -12.46
C ALA A 722 -15.62 -14.35 -13.65
N LEU A 723 -15.18 -13.66 -14.71
CA LEU A 723 -15.98 -13.44 -15.92
C LEU A 723 -15.91 -14.56 -16.96
N TYR A 724 -15.19 -15.66 -16.72
CA TYR A 724 -14.98 -16.72 -17.71
C TYR A 724 -16.32 -17.32 -18.18
N GLU A 725 -17.24 -17.60 -17.26
CA GLU A 725 -18.59 -18.07 -17.59
C GLU A 725 -19.36 -17.04 -18.42
N LYS A 726 -19.41 -15.78 -17.96
CA LYS A 726 -20.17 -14.71 -18.64
C LYS A 726 -19.64 -14.41 -20.05
N VAL A 727 -18.32 -14.46 -20.25
CA VAL A 727 -17.71 -14.30 -21.58
C VAL A 727 -18.07 -15.48 -22.49
N ASN A 728 -17.98 -16.72 -22.01
CA ASN A 728 -18.38 -17.89 -22.81
C ASN A 728 -19.88 -17.90 -23.14
N LEU A 729 -20.74 -17.49 -22.21
CA LEU A 729 -22.18 -17.30 -22.46
C LEU A 729 -22.42 -16.22 -23.52
N PHE A 730 -21.64 -15.14 -23.51
CA PHE A 730 -21.72 -14.10 -24.53
C PHE A 730 -21.32 -14.62 -25.92
N LEU A 731 -20.20 -15.34 -26.04
CA LEU A 731 -19.74 -15.91 -27.32
C LEU A 731 -20.73 -16.95 -27.84
N THR A 732 -21.28 -17.80 -26.98
CA THR A 732 -22.28 -18.80 -27.40
C THR A 732 -23.68 -18.23 -27.70
N SER A 733 -23.91 -16.92 -27.50
CA SER A 733 -25.22 -16.30 -27.71
C SER A 733 -25.60 -16.09 -29.17
N GLY A 734 -24.62 -16.00 -30.08
CA GLY A 734 -24.89 -15.84 -31.50
C GLY A 734 -23.62 -15.57 -32.33
N PRO A 735 -23.70 -15.72 -33.67
CA PRO A 735 -22.52 -15.68 -34.54
C PRO A 735 -21.98 -14.28 -34.83
N THR A 736 -22.71 -13.22 -34.45
CA THR A 736 -22.32 -11.83 -34.70
C THR A 736 -22.69 -10.92 -33.52
N TRP A 737 -21.84 -9.93 -33.27
CA TRP A 737 -22.00 -8.94 -32.23
C TRP A 737 -22.71 -7.72 -32.76
N GLN A 738 -23.66 -7.21 -31.98
CA GLN A 738 -24.33 -5.95 -32.30
C GLN A 738 -23.42 -4.79 -31.89
N LEU A 739 -22.82 -4.10 -32.86
CA LEU A 739 -21.87 -2.99 -32.62
C LEU A 739 -22.49 -1.83 -31.83
N ASP A 740 -23.83 -1.69 -31.87
CA ASP A 740 -24.55 -0.68 -31.09
C ASP A 740 -24.79 -1.13 -29.64
N ARG A 741 -24.49 -2.37 -29.21
CA ARG A 741 -24.67 -2.81 -27.82
C ARG A 741 -23.34 -2.94 -27.11
N ILE A 742 -23.33 -2.60 -25.82
CA ILE A 742 -22.13 -2.71 -24.98
C ILE A 742 -22.10 -4.13 -24.38
N PRO A 743 -21.08 -4.95 -24.71
CA PRO A 743 -20.95 -6.30 -24.19
C PRO A 743 -20.92 -6.33 -22.66
N LEU A 744 -21.57 -7.34 -22.07
CA LEU A 744 -21.63 -7.64 -20.63
C LEU A 744 -22.15 -6.52 -19.69
N LEU A 745 -22.45 -5.33 -20.19
CA LEU A 745 -23.00 -4.24 -19.36
C LEU A 745 -24.34 -4.62 -18.70
N PRO A 746 -25.31 -5.26 -19.40
CA PRO A 746 -26.56 -5.66 -18.76
C PRO A 746 -26.34 -6.77 -17.73
N SER A 747 -25.53 -7.79 -18.05
CA SER A 747 -25.32 -8.93 -17.14
C SER A 747 -24.63 -8.50 -15.85
N ILE A 748 -23.55 -7.72 -15.94
CA ILE A 748 -22.80 -7.28 -14.75
C ILE A 748 -23.61 -6.29 -13.91
N VAL A 749 -24.33 -5.34 -14.52
CA VAL A 749 -25.03 -4.28 -13.76
C VAL A 749 -26.42 -4.71 -13.27
N HIS A 750 -27.14 -5.58 -14.00
CA HIS A 750 -28.54 -5.91 -13.68
C HIS A 750 -28.71 -7.27 -12.98
N GLU A 751 -27.83 -8.25 -13.21
CA GLU A 751 -27.96 -9.57 -12.54
C GLU A 751 -27.59 -9.48 -11.05
N GLY A 752 -26.89 -8.42 -10.63
CA GLY A 752 -26.52 -8.17 -9.23
C GLY A 752 -25.45 -9.13 -8.71
N PRO A 753 -25.17 -9.13 -7.39
CA PRO A 753 -24.17 -10.01 -6.81
C PRO A 753 -24.64 -11.46 -6.78
N GLY A 754 -23.88 -12.34 -7.41
CA GLY A 754 -24.04 -13.79 -7.28
C GLY A 754 -23.57 -14.33 -5.93
N GLU A 755 -23.84 -15.61 -5.67
CA GLU A 755 -23.40 -16.32 -4.44
C GLU A 755 -21.87 -16.51 -4.36
N ASP A 756 -21.16 -16.24 -5.45
CA ASP A 756 -19.71 -16.40 -5.59
C ASP A 756 -18.90 -15.22 -5.01
N GLY A 757 -19.56 -14.11 -4.64
CA GLY A 757 -18.91 -12.91 -4.13
C GLY A 757 -18.05 -12.16 -5.15
N ALA A 758 -18.17 -12.48 -6.45
CA ALA A 758 -17.29 -11.95 -7.49
C ALA A 758 -17.74 -10.58 -8.04
N PHE A 759 -18.93 -10.12 -7.68
CA PHE A 759 -19.58 -8.91 -8.22
C PHE A 759 -18.67 -7.68 -8.32
N TYR A 760 -17.95 -7.30 -7.26
CA TYR A 760 -17.09 -6.12 -7.28
C TYR A 760 -15.88 -6.29 -8.20
N THR A 761 -15.40 -7.52 -8.39
CA THR A 761 -14.36 -7.86 -9.37
C THR A 761 -14.88 -7.71 -10.80
N GLU A 762 -16.11 -8.16 -11.05
CA GLU A 762 -16.78 -7.98 -12.35
C GLU A 762 -17.03 -6.50 -12.66
N VAL A 763 -17.48 -5.72 -11.66
CA VAL A 763 -17.64 -4.27 -11.78
C VAL A 763 -16.31 -3.57 -12.04
N SER A 764 -15.23 -3.98 -11.37
CA SER A 764 -13.89 -3.45 -11.63
C SER A 764 -13.44 -3.68 -13.08
N TRP A 765 -13.68 -4.89 -13.59
CA TRP A 765 -13.37 -5.24 -14.97
C TRP A 765 -14.23 -4.41 -15.95
N LEU A 766 -15.54 -4.29 -15.69
CA LEU A 766 -16.46 -3.49 -16.50
C LEU A 766 -16.04 -2.02 -16.54
N LEU A 767 -15.70 -1.40 -15.41
CA LEU A 767 -15.28 0.00 -15.37
C LEU A 767 -13.98 0.22 -16.14
N SER A 768 -13.02 -0.71 -16.02
CA SER A 768 -11.76 -0.63 -16.76
C SER A 768 -12.00 -0.76 -18.27
N PHE A 769 -12.85 -1.71 -18.66
CA PHE A 769 -13.34 -1.90 -20.02
C PHE A 769 -14.01 -0.65 -20.61
N LEU A 770 -14.88 0.02 -19.82
CA LEU A 770 -15.57 1.23 -20.27
C LEU A 770 -14.59 2.42 -20.40
N VAL A 771 -13.58 2.51 -19.55
CA VAL A 771 -12.53 3.54 -19.68
C VAL A 771 -11.70 3.31 -20.94
N ASP A 772 -11.29 2.06 -21.22
CA ASP A 772 -10.51 1.71 -22.41
C ASP A 772 -11.29 1.94 -23.71
N GLY A 773 -12.62 1.77 -23.65
CA GLY A 773 -13.55 1.88 -24.76
C GLY A 773 -14.06 3.30 -25.05
N LEU A 774 -13.79 4.29 -24.20
CA LEU A 774 -14.22 5.68 -24.40
C LEU A 774 -13.05 6.52 -24.94
N ARG A 775 -12.92 6.62 -26.27
CA ARG A 775 -11.77 7.28 -26.91
C ARG A 775 -12.13 8.53 -27.70
N ASP A 776 -13.29 8.55 -28.34
CA ASP A 776 -13.71 9.66 -29.21
C ASP A 776 -15.18 10.08 -29.02
N GLU A 777 -15.61 11.09 -29.79
CA GLU A 777 -16.98 11.62 -29.77
C GLU A 777 -18.05 10.57 -30.13
N ARG A 778 -17.68 9.54 -30.90
CA ARG A 778 -18.59 8.48 -31.35
C ARG A 778 -18.83 7.47 -30.23
N ASP A 779 -17.77 7.10 -29.51
CA ASP A 779 -17.86 6.28 -28.31
C ASP A 779 -18.72 6.98 -27.26
N LEU A 780 -18.52 8.30 -27.07
CA LEU A 780 -19.35 9.11 -26.17
C LEU A 780 -20.83 9.11 -26.59
N ALA A 781 -21.12 9.27 -27.88
CA ALA A 781 -22.48 9.20 -28.41
C ALA A 781 -23.12 7.82 -28.20
N LEU A 782 -22.37 6.74 -28.37
CA LEU A 782 -22.83 5.38 -28.08
C LEU A 782 -23.13 5.19 -26.58
N TYR A 783 -22.26 5.71 -25.71
CA TYR A 783 -22.45 5.66 -24.26
C TYR A 783 -23.70 6.41 -23.83
N HIS A 784 -23.99 7.54 -24.50
CA HIS A 784 -25.23 8.28 -24.31
C HIS A 784 -26.46 7.47 -24.77
N ARG A 785 -26.46 6.93 -26.00
CA ARG A 785 -27.58 6.12 -26.51
C ARG A 785 -27.88 4.90 -25.64
N ARG A 786 -26.85 4.31 -25.03
CA ARG A 786 -26.95 3.12 -24.17
C ARG A 786 -27.02 3.40 -22.68
N LYS A 787 -27.14 4.67 -22.29
CA LYS A 787 -27.31 5.11 -20.91
C LYS A 787 -26.22 4.59 -19.96
N VAL A 788 -24.97 4.60 -20.43
CA VAL A 788 -23.84 4.04 -19.67
C VAL A 788 -23.58 4.85 -18.42
N PHE A 789 -23.50 6.18 -18.57
CA PHE A 789 -23.21 7.07 -17.45
C PHE A 789 -24.31 7.00 -16.40
N GLU A 790 -25.59 6.97 -16.78
CA GLU A 790 -26.69 6.83 -15.83
C GLU A 790 -26.58 5.52 -15.02
N ARG A 791 -26.23 4.42 -15.67
CA ARG A 791 -26.02 3.12 -15.01
C ARG A 791 -24.81 3.11 -14.09
N VAL A 792 -23.69 3.67 -14.54
CA VAL A 792 -22.43 3.71 -13.77
C VAL A 792 -22.54 4.67 -12.59
N LEU A 793 -23.13 5.85 -12.77
CA LEU A 793 -23.37 6.82 -11.69
C LEU A 793 -24.35 6.27 -10.66
N ALA A 794 -25.40 5.55 -11.09
CA ALA A 794 -26.31 4.86 -10.18
C ALA A 794 -25.61 3.73 -9.41
N LEU A 795 -24.76 2.95 -10.09
CA LEU A 795 -23.96 1.90 -9.46
C LEU A 795 -23.03 2.46 -8.36
N ALA A 796 -22.46 3.64 -8.61
CA ALA A 796 -21.59 4.34 -7.68
C ALA A 796 -22.32 4.99 -6.49
N CYS A 797 -23.66 5.03 -6.50
CA CYS A 797 -24.46 5.39 -5.33
C CYS A 797 -24.55 4.23 -4.30
N ASN A 798 -24.02 3.05 -4.60
CA ASN A 798 -23.95 1.94 -3.66
C ASN A 798 -23.02 2.31 -2.47
N PRO A 799 -23.54 2.37 -1.22
CA PRO A 799 -22.73 2.70 -0.04
C PRO A 799 -21.56 1.74 0.18
N TYR A 800 -21.70 0.48 -0.23
CA TYR A 800 -20.70 -0.59 -0.03
C TYR A 800 -19.61 -0.63 -1.12
N MET A 801 -19.69 0.23 -2.13
CA MET A 801 -18.66 0.31 -3.17
C MET A 801 -17.39 0.98 -2.61
N GLY A 802 -16.28 0.24 -2.58
CA GLY A 802 -14.99 0.75 -2.09
C GLY A 802 -14.38 1.87 -2.94
N ASN A 803 -13.46 2.64 -2.34
CA ASN A 803 -12.87 3.85 -2.94
C ASN A 803 -12.16 3.61 -4.27
N ASN A 804 -11.55 2.44 -4.49
CA ASN A 804 -10.91 2.10 -5.76
C ASN A 804 -11.89 2.08 -6.93
N LEU A 805 -13.08 1.50 -6.72
CA LEU A 805 -14.13 1.45 -7.75
C LEU A 805 -14.74 2.82 -7.98
N ARG A 806 -14.96 3.61 -6.93
CA ARG A 806 -15.39 5.01 -7.03
C ARG A 806 -14.38 5.85 -7.81
N THR A 807 -13.08 5.63 -7.58
CA THR A 807 -11.99 6.26 -8.36
C THR A 807 -12.04 5.83 -9.83
N SER A 808 -12.34 4.57 -10.13
CA SER A 808 -12.53 4.11 -11.52
C SER A 808 -13.73 4.76 -12.21
N VAL A 809 -14.80 5.06 -11.48
CA VAL A 809 -15.92 5.86 -12.00
C VAL A 809 -15.48 7.29 -12.30
N LEU A 810 -14.67 7.89 -11.41
CA LEU A 810 -14.08 9.21 -11.65
C LEU A 810 -13.12 9.21 -12.84
N ARG A 811 -12.36 8.14 -13.07
CA ARG A 811 -11.52 7.97 -14.27
C ARG A 811 -12.35 7.98 -15.56
N LEU A 812 -13.52 7.33 -15.55
CA LEU A 812 -14.44 7.35 -16.70
C LEU A 812 -15.00 8.76 -16.95
N ILE A 813 -15.42 9.46 -15.89
CA ILE A 813 -15.89 10.85 -15.99
C ILE A 813 -14.76 11.74 -16.53
N TYR A 814 -13.55 11.60 -15.97
CA TYR A 814 -12.39 12.36 -16.38
C TYR A 814 -12.02 12.11 -17.85
N ARG A 815 -12.04 10.86 -18.31
CA ARG A 815 -11.85 10.49 -19.73
C ARG A 815 -12.87 11.20 -20.64
N ALA A 816 -14.13 11.28 -20.21
CA ALA A 816 -15.17 12.01 -20.94
C ALA A 816 -14.88 13.51 -21.04
N THR A 817 -14.29 14.13 -20.01
CA THR A 817 -13.90 15.56 -20.06
C THR A 817 -12.81 15.88 -21.08
N GLY A 818 -12.05 14.88 -21.51
CA GLY A 818 -11.03 15.01 -22.57
C GLY A 818 -11.60 14.89 -23.99
N ILE A 819 -12.88 14.56 -24.15
CA ILE A 819 -13.57 14.47 -25.44
C ILE A 819 -14.32 15.77 -25.68
N ARG A 820 -14.26 16.29 -26.91
CA ARG A 820 -14.96 17.53 -27.29
C ARG A 820 -16.47 17.39 -27.04
N GLY A 821 -17.06 18.37 -26.34
CA GLY A 821 -18.48 18.34 -25.96
C GLY A 821 -18.83 17.30 -24.88
N GLY A 822 -17.83 16.60 -24.34
CA GLY A 822 -17.99 15.60 -23.29
C GLY A 822 -18.53 16.22 -22.00
N SER A 823 -17.87 17.26 -21.48
CA SER A 823 -18.30 17.95 -20.27
C SER A 823 -19.70 18.56 -20.41
N ASP A 824 -20.04 19.13 -21.58
CA ASP A 824 -21.38 19.69 -21.83
C ASP A 824 -22.47 18.61 -21.75
N THR A 825 -22.20 17.46 -22.34
CA THR A 825 -23.12 16.30 -22.31
C THR A 825 -23.23 15.75 -20.89
N MET A 826 -22.12 15.65 -20.16
CA MET A 826 -22.10 15.18 -18.78
C MET A 826 -22.91 16.07 -17.83
N VAL A 827 -22.83 17.39 -18.01
CA VAL A 827 -23.59 18.36 -17.21
C VAL A 827 -25.07 18.35 -17.59
N THR A 828 -25.39 18.52 -18.88
CA THR A 828 -26.77 18.77 -19.33
C THR A 828 -27.64 17.51 -19.43
N ARG A 829 -27.05 16.33 -19.68
CA ARG A 829 -27.80 15.09 -19.90
C ARG A 829 -27.72 14.10 -18.75
N PHE A 830 -26.56 14.01 -18.08
CA PHE A 830 -26.34 13.00 -17.04
C PHE A 830 -26.34 13.55 -15.61
N GLY A 831 -26.46 14.87 -15.44
CA GLY A 831 -26.53 15.49 -14.11
C GLY A 831 -25.26 15.33 -13.28
N VAL A 832 -24.09 15.22 -13.94
CA VAL A 832 -22.81 14.89 -13.27
C VAL A 832 -22.46 15.90 -12.16
N ALA A 833 -22.75 17.19 -12.35
CA ALA A 833 -22.43 18.23 -11.38
C ALA A 833 -23.21 18.04 -10.07
N SER A 834 -24.50 17.71 -10.17
CA SER A 834 -25.35 17.40 -9.03
C SER A 834 -24.89 16.10 -8.35
N TRP A 835 -24.57 15.07 -9.15
CA TRP A 835 -24.08 13.80 -8.62
C TRP A 835 -22.76 13.96 -7.87
N LEU A 836 -21.77 14.66 -8.44
CA LEU A 836 -20.48 14.95 -7.79
C LEU A 836 -20.66 15.76 -6.51
N ARG A 837 -21.59 16.71 -6.48
CA ARG A 837 -21.94 17.45 -5.26
C ARG A 837 -22.47 16.50 -4.16
N THR A 838 -23.38 15.60 -4.51
CA THR A 838 -23.92 14.61 -3.57
C THR A 838 -22.85 13.66 -3.05
N GLN A 839 -21.96 13.19 -3.94
CA GLN A 839 -20.84 12.33 -3.53
C GLN A 839 -19.83 13.06 -2.64
N LYS A 840 -19.52 14.33 -2.95
CA LYS A 840 -18.70 15.19 -2.09
C LYS A 840 -19.29 15.34 -0.70
N ALA A 841 -20.61 15.58 -0.61
CA ALA A 841 -21.30 15.71 0.67
C ALA A 841 -21.34 14.39 1.46
N SER A 842 -21.30 13.26 0.78
CA SER A 842 -21.32 11.91 1.38
C SER A 842 -19.92 11.34 1.65
N ALA A 843 -18.85 12.09 1.37
CA ALA A 843 -17.48 11.62 1.51
C ALA A 843 -17.04 11.60 2.98
N ALA A 844 -16.57 10.46 3.47
CA ALA A 844 -16.10 10.31 4.84
C ALA A 844 -14.72 10.94 5.09
N ALA A 845 -13.88 11.00 4.04
CA ALA A 845 -12.53 11.56 4.10
C ALA A 845 -12.45 12.92 3.40
N LEU A 846 -11.70 13.85 4.00
CA LEU A 846 -11.46 15.19 3.45
C LEU A 846 -10.78 15.14 2.06
N ALA A 847 -9.85 14.20 1.86
CA ALA A 847 -9.18 13.99 0.58
C ALA A 847 -10.14 13.56 -0.55
N ASP A 848 -11.13 12.72 -0.24
CA ASP A 848 -12.14 12.28 -1.22
C ASP A 848 -13.06 13.45 -1.60
N ALA A 849 -13.48 14.26 -0.62
CA ALA A 849 -14.27 15.46 -0.85
C ALA A 849 -13.54 16.50 -1.73
N GLU A 850 -12.23 16.63 -1.53
CA GLU A 850 -11.37 17.46 -2.38
C GLU A 850 -11.24 16.90 -3.80
N LEU A 851 -11.09 15.58 -3.96
CA LEU A 851 -11.03 14.93 -5.27
C LEU A 851 -12.33 15.17 -6.06
N TYR A 852 -13.49 14.99 -5.43
CA TYR A 852 -14.78 15.32 -6.07
C TYR A 852 -14.87 16.81 -6.43
N GLN A 853 -14.42 17.71 -5.55
CA GLN A 853 -14.39 19.14 -5.85
C GLN A 853 -13.49 19.48 -7.05
N ALA A 854 -12.33 18.84 -7.14
CA ALA A 854 -11.39 19.05 -8.22
C ALA A 854 -11.95 18.51 -9.56
N VAL A 855 -12.69 17.40 -9.56
CA VAL A 855 -13.43 16.92 -10.75
C VAL A 855 -14.54 17.89 -11.15
N ILE A 856 -15.28 18.49 -10.21
CA ILE A 856 -16.28 19.53 -10.51
C ILE A 856 -15.62 20.72 -11.21
N ARG A 857 -14.47 21.18 -10.73
CA ARG A 857 -13.70 22.26 -11.38
C ARG A 857 -13.27 21.87 -12.78
N ARG A 858 -12.72 20.67 -12.97
CA ARG A 858 -12.31 20.17 -14.29
C ARG A 858 -13.48 20.15 -15.28
N VAL A 859 -14.65 19.67 -14.86
CA VAL A 859 -15.85 19.64 -15.70
C VAL A 859 -16.27 21.07 -16.10
N TRP A 860 -16.16 22.04 -15.21
CA TRP A 860 -16.45 23.45 -15.51
C TRP A 860 -15.41 24.08 -16.45
N GLU A 861 -14.13 23.78 -16.26
CA GLU A 861 -13.02 24.31 -17.08
C GLU A 861 -13.09 23.82 -18.53
N THR A 862 -13.54 22.58 -18.76
CA THR A 862 -13.57 21.99 -20.11
C THR A 862 -14.94 22.06 -20.80
N CYS A 863 -15.93 22.68 -20.18
CA CYS A 863 -17.27 22.88 -20.76
C CYS A 863 -17.43 24.26 -21.40
N ASP A 864 -18.47 24.44 -22.21
CA ASP A 864 -18.87 25.77 -22.71
C ASP A 864 -19.48 26.59 -21.57
N GLN A 865 -18.62 27.36 -20.89
CA GLN A 865 -18.95 28.15 -19.71
C GLN A 865 -20.06 29.17 -19.97
N ALA A 866 -20.12 29.76 -21.18
CA ALA A 866 -21.15 30.73 -21.53
C ALA A 866 -22.52 30.04 -21.61
N ARG A 867 -22.58 28.94 -22.37
CA ARG A 867 -23.81 28.17 -22.55
C ARG A 867 -24.29 27.51 -21.26
N ILE A 868 -23.40 26.92 -20.47
CA ILE A 868 -23.77 26.21 -19.23
C ILE A 868 -24.01 27.19 -18.08
N GLY A 869 -23.30 28.32 -18.05
CA GLY A 869 -23.59 29.41 -17.11
C GLY A 869 -25.02 29.93 -17.28
N GLU A 870 -25.44 30.17 -18.53
CA GLU A 870 -26.82 30.57 -18.84
C GLU A 870 -27.83 29.45 -18.52
N TRP A 871 -27.56 28.20 -18.96
CA TRP A 871 -28.46 27.07 -18.74
C TRP A 871 -28.67 26.73 -17.25
N SER A 872 -27.62 26.88 -16.43
CA SER A 872 -27.65 26.57 -15.00
C SER A 872 -27.95 27.76 -14.09
N ALA A 873 -28.17 28.96 -14.65
CA ALA A 873 -28.26 30.22 -13.91
C ALA A 873 -27.08 30.40 -12.91
N GLY A 874 -25.86 30.15 -13.40
CA GLY A 874 -24.63 30.20 -12.60
C GLY A 874 -24.53 29.15 -11.49
N GLY A 875 -25.36 28.10 -11.52
CA GLY A 875 -25.37 27.04 -10.49
C GLY A 875 -24.13 26.16 -10.54
N VAL A 876 -23.69 25.75 -11.74
CA VAL A 876 -22.50 24.90 -11.92
C VAL A 876 -21.21 25.67 -11.60
N GLU A 877 -21.15 26.95 -11.98
CA GLU A 877 -20.05 27.85 -11.66
C GLU A 877 -19.86 28.00 -10.14
N ARG A 878 -20.94 28.25 -9.39
CA ARG A 878 -20.91 28.32 -7.93
C ARG A 878 -20.39 27.02 -7.30
N LEU A 879 -20.77 25.87 -7.84
CA LEU A 879 -20.29 24.57 -7.36
C LEU A 879 -18.79 24.37 -7.62
N ALA A 880 -18.27 24.81 -8.77
CA ALA A 880 -16.84 24.73 -9.08
C ALA A 880 -15.98 25.64 -8.17
N MET A 881 -16.49 26.83 -7.86
CA MET A 881 -15.78 27.82 -7.02
C MET A 881 -15.80 27.46 -5.52
N GLY A 882 -16.78 26.68 -5.04
CA GLY A 882 -16.89 26.24 -3.64
C GLY A 882 -17.43 27.31 -2.67
N ASP A 883 -17.60 26.95 -1.39
CA ASP A 883 -18.20 27.77 -0.32
C ASP A 883 -17.43 29.06 0.04
N GLN A 884 -16.35 29.40 -0.67
CA GLN A 884 -15.67 30.68 -0.55
C GLN A 884 -16.50 31.87 -1.08
N SER A 885 -17.70 31.61 -1.60
CA SER A 885 -18.55 32.60 -2.26
C SER A 885 -19.61 33.26 -1.37
N ALA A 886 -19.90 32.77 -0.15
CA ALA A 886 -20.84 33.47 0.74
C ALA A 886 -20.30 34.84 1.19
N ASP A 887 -18.99 34.94 1.44
CA ASP A 887 -18.33 36.20 1.83
C ASP A 887 -17.93 37.06 0.63
N ILE A 888 -17.60 36.45 -0.52
CA ILE A 888 -17.19 37.21 -1.73
C ILE A 888 -18.40 37.75 -2.49
N LEU A 889 -19.54 37.04 -2.51
CA LEU A 889 -20.77 37.55 -3.11
C LEU A 889 -21.48 38.58 -2.22
N SER A 890 -21.34 38.52 -0.88
CA SER A 890 -21.79 39.62 -0.01
C SER A 890 -20.88 40.86 -0.19
N ALA A 891 -19.57 40.67 -0.30
CA ALA A 891 -18.62 41.75 -0.58
C ALA A 891 -18.75 42.35 -2.00
N MET A 892 -19.16 41.55 -3.00
CA MET A 892 -19.43 42.04 -4.36
C MET A 892 -20.82 42.70 -4.48
N ALA A 893 -21.83 42.25 -3.72
CA ALA A 893 -23.10 42.94 -3.61
C ALA A 893 -22.95 44.30 -2.90
N ASP A 894 -22.17 44.37 -1.82
CA ASP A 894 -21.85 45.62 -1.12
C ASP A 894 -20.91 46.54 -1.93
N GLY A 895 -20.08 45.96 -2.80
CA GLY A 895 -19.21 46.68 -3.73
C GLY A 895 -19.93 47.26 -4.95
N ALA A 896 -20.96 46.57 -5.46
CA ALA A 896 -21.77 47.02 -6.59
C ALA A 896 -22.63 48.25 -6.23
N ASP A 897 -23.19 48.29 -5.02
CA ASP A 897 -23.94 49.46 -4.54
C ASP A 897 -23.03 50.69 -4.26
N ALA A 898 -21.75 50.47 -3.97
CA ALA A 898 -20.77 51.54 -3.75
C ALA A 898 -20.16 52.11 -5.05
N GLU A 899 -20.02 51.31 -6.11
CA GLU A 899 -19.53 51.77 -7.42
C GLU A 899 -20.60 52.47 -8.26
N ASP A 900 -21.87 52.03 -8.21
CA ASP A 900 -22.96 52.72 -8.90
C ASP A 900 -23.28 54.09 -8.26
N GLY A 901 -23.11 54.22 -6.93
CA GLY A 901 -23.20 55.51 -6.23
C GLY A 901 -22.09 56.50 -6.63
N LYS A 902 -20.87 56.01 -6.92
CA LYS A 902 -19.72 56.84 -7.32
C LYS A 902 -19.69 57.18 -8.82
N LYS A 903 -20.17 56.30 -9.70
CA LYS A 903 -20.38 56.63 -11.13
C LYS A 903 -21.54 57.61 -11.34
N ALA A 904 -22.62 57.51 -10.56
CA ALA A 904 -23.73 58.48 -10.63
C ALA A 904 -23.33 59.90 -10.19
N THR A 905 -22.43 60.03 -9.19
CA THR A 905 -21.97 61.34 -8.71
C THR A 905 -20.88 61.97 -9.58
N LYS A 906 -20.02 61.19 -10.25
CA LYS A 906 -19.04 61.72 -11.22
C LYS A 906 -19.72 62.19 -12.51
N THR A 907 -20.72 61.45 -13.00
CA THR A 907 -21.46 61.80 -14.23
C THR A 907 -22.36 63.02 -14.05
N LYS A 908 -22.93 63.26 -12.85
CA LYS A 908 -23.65 64.51 -12.54
C LYS A 908 -22.73 65.74 -12.43
N LYS A 909 -21.49 65.57 -11.95
CA LYS A 909 -20.53 66.67 -11.78
C LYS A 909 -19.92 67.12 -13.13
N ASP A 910 -19.71 66.19 -14.05
CA ASP A 910 -19.23 66.50 -15.41
C ASP A 910 -20.33 67.05 -16.32
N LYS A 911 -21.59 66.62 -16.15
CA LYS A 911 -22.74 67.21 -16.85
C LYS A 911 -23.02 68.65 -16.38
N SER A 912 -22.91 68.92 -15.08
CA SER A 912 -23.03 70.28 -14.52
C SER A 912 -21.91 71.24 -14.96
N LYS A 913 -20.68 70.73 -15.16
CA LYS A 913 -19.56 71.53 -15.70
C LYS A 913 -19.71 71.80 -17.21
N LYS A 914 -20.25 70.84 -17.98
CA LYS A 914 -20.51 71.00 -19.41
C LYS A 914 -21.63 72.00 -19.67
N ASP A 915 -22.73 71.95 -18.90
CA ASP A 915 -23.84 72.88 -19.01
C ASP A 915 -23.48 74.32 -18.56
N LYS A 916 -22.56 74.48 -17.60
CA LYS A 916 -22.01 75.80 -17.23
C LYS A 916 -21.08 76.38 -18.29
N LYS A 917 -20.33 75.54 -19.02
CA LYS A 917 -19.44 75.97 -20.11
C LYS A 917 -20.26 76.38 -21.34
N GLU A 918 -21.31 75.63 -21.67
CA GLU A 918 -22.23 75.94 -22.77
C GLU A 918 -23.09 77.19 -22.51
N LYS A 919 -23.50 77.45 -21.25
CA LYS A 919 -24.17 78.71 -20.87
C LYS A 919 -23.26 79.94 -20.93
N ASN A 920 -21.96 79.79 -20.65
CA ASN A 920 -21.00 80.89 -20.77
C ASN A 920 -20.63 81.18 -22.24
N ASP A 921 -20.52 80.16 -23.09
CA ASP A 921 -20.25 80.35 -24.52
C ASP A 921 -21.48 80.92 -25.28
N LYS A 922 -22.72 80.63 -24.84
CA LYS A 922 -23.92 81.30 -25.38
C LYS A 922 -24.07 82.76 -24.93
N LYS A 923 -23.57 83.13 -23.74
CA LYS A 923 -23.55 84.54 -23.28
C LYS A 923 -22.45 85.39 -23.92
N LYS A 924 -21.43 84.77 -24.52
CA LYS A 924 -20.33 85.45 -25.22
C LYS A 924 -20.53 85.63 -26.73
N ARG A 925 -21.58 85.02 -27.31
CA ARG A 925 -21.94 85.15 -28.74
C ARG A 925 -23.19 86.00 -29.00
N THR A 926 -23.68 86.70 -27.97
CA THR A 926 -24.76 87.70 -28.06
C THR A 926 -24.27 89.11 -27.70
N ALA A 927 -22.95 89.30 -27.68
CA ALA A 927 -22.28 90.58 -27.58
C ALA A 927 -21.06 90.53 -28.50
N ASP A 928 -21.33 90.51 -29.81
CA ASP A 928 -20.53 91.03 -30.92
C ASP A 928 -21.32 90.87 -32.22
#